data_AF-K2EKR8-F1
#
_entry.id   AF-K2EKR8-F1
#
_cell.length_a   1.000
_cell.length_b   1.000
_cell.length_c   1.000
_cell.angle_alpha   90.00
_cell.angle_beta   90.00
_cell.angle_gamma   90.00
#
_symmetry.space_group_name_H-M   'P 1'
#
loop_
_entity.id
_entity.type
_entity.pdbx_description
1 polymer ?
#
loop_
_entity_poly.entity_id
_entity_poly.type
_entity_poly.pdbx_seq_one_letter_code
_entity_poly.pdbx_strand_id
1 'polypeptide(L)'
;MFLANFGTLQLDHGTYVAWASSLATSGLKHFYSDWSDYLPGYLYILWILGKINLVLPGLQTLTFKLPAILADIATGYLIYKIVGKKRGILFSILYLFNPAIFANSSLWGQVDSLTALFSLFVIYIFPSNYLLSAISLAVGTLIKPQAAFILPAILYLFVVRKKKLYEWITYGITGLTVFILGFLPFSNQSNLFKFILERLTVSSEQYPYGSINAFSFWGLFGFWKPDNIIVWIGLGVSIILIAIVTLIIYKKKILNGQYLVSTISLLITFLFMTRMHERHLLPVLAPLLIATVSNPILFLVYGGLSLTYIANLSYAYYWITDNYKEIFNPVLIKLFIFTNIASFILTIVSIFKKISFNIKFKFNKLSKNIAFKTKDISNKKTHILLIIILLFSLGTRVYALGNPKEMYFDEIYHSFTAKLVLHNDPKAWEFWNPNPEGFAYEWTHPPISKLGMVVGMKVFGENSFGYRVPQAILGTLSVLLIYLLAKEIFKDKLVGILSAFVFSLDGLPLVLSRMGMNDSYVLFFSLLSVYLFIRGKNFGSAFSFGLAIASKWSGIYTFPIILISHFVFRKKLKLSYLSFLVVPIAVYIASYGVMFATGHTWTNFIDTQKQMWWYHTNLVAEHPYTSPAWSWTLLLRPIYLYDGQEVNRLVARIYAFGNPIVFWFGLFSVVLSAIIAYKEKFKRLGFVIFAYLIFFLPWIASPRIMFLYHYLPSIPFLAIVTGFVLRRFPKIINYYFLICFILFLYFYPHWIGMRIPIWLDDSYYWFSSWR
;
A
#
# COMPACT_ATOMS: atom_id res chain seq x y z
N MET A 1 -11.06 -40.39 9.87
CA MET A 1 -11.79 -40.99 11.02
C MET A 1 -11.12 -40.65 12.34
N PHE A 2 -9.87 -41.05 12.62
CA PHE A 2 -9.18 -40.72 13.88
C PHE A 2 -9.24 -39.23 14.26
N LEU A 3 -8.89 -38.32 13.34
CA LEU A 3 -8.88 -36.88 13.57
C LEU A 3 -10.29 -36.25 13.69
N ALA A 4 -11.35 -36.94 13.28
CA ALA A 4 -12.70 -36.34 13.21
C ALA A 4 -13.26 -35.98 14.59
N ASN A 5 -12.78 -36.63 15.65
CA ASN A 5 -13.21 -36.38 17.03
C ASN A 5 -12.42 -35.26 17.72
N PHE A 6 -11.39 -34.69 17.07
CA PHE A 6 -10.52 -33.66 17.64
C PHE A 6 -10.71 -32.32 16.91
N GLY A 7 -10.63 -31.21 17.65
CA GLY A 7 -10.58 -29.85 17.06
C GLY A 7 -11.87 -29.33 16.43
N THR A 8 -13.01 -29.99 16.65
CA THR A 8 -14.31 -29.54 16.13
C THR A 8 -14.72 -28.22 16.76
N LEU A 9 -15.03 -27.21 15.94
CA LEU A 9 -15.68 -26.00 16.44
C LEU A 9 -17.16 -26.29 16.69
N GLN A 10 -17.54 -26.44 17.96
CA GLN A 10 -18.89 -26.86 18.34
C GLN A 10 -19.98 -25.93 17.82
N LEU A 11 -19.69 -24.63 17.73
CA LEU A 11 -20.61 -23.62 17.20
C LEU A 11 -21.01 -23.95 15.75
N ASP A 12 -20.04 -24.00 14.84
CA ASP A 12 -20.30 -24.30 13.42
C ASP A 12 -20.91 -25.69 13.22
N HIS A 13 -20.39 -26.70 13.93
CA HIS A 13 -20.86 -28.06 13.82
C HIS A 13 -22.30 -28.22 14.32
N GLY A 14 -22.62 -27.59 15.45
CA GLY A 14 -23.96 -27.54 16.02
C GLY A 14 -24.95 -26.88 15.08
N THR A 15 -24.54 -25.82 14.37
CA THR A 15 -25.37 -25.18 13.34
C THR A 15 -25.71 -26.14 12.20
N TYR A 16 -24.74 -26.90 11.67
CA TYR A 16 -25.03 -27.90 10.63
C TYR A 16 -25.96 -29.01 11.11
N VAL A 17 -25.76 -29.49 12.35
CA VAL A 17 -26.63 -30.49 12.96
C VAL A 17 -28.06 -29.96 13.11
N ALA A 18 -28.22 -28.74 13.62
CA ALA A 18 -29.53 -28.11 13.81
C ALA A 18 -30.25 -27.92 12.47
N TRP A 19 -29.56 -27.39 11.46
CA TRP A 19 -30.13 -27.24 10.13
C TRP A 19 -30.48 -28.57 9.48
N ALA A 20 -29.63 -29.58 9.57
CA ALA A 20 -29.93 -30.91 9.04
C ALA A 20 -31.12 -31.55 9.73
N SER A 21 -31.27 -31.37 11.04
CA SER A 21 -32.45 -31.82 11.78
C SER A 21 -33.71 -31.13 11.28
N SER A 22 -33.70 -29.79 11.18
CA SER A 22 -34.83 -29.01 10.66
C SER A 22 -35.21 -29.43 9.23
N LEU A 23 -34.22 -29.60 8.34
CA LEU A 23 -34.45 -30.09 6.98
C LEU A 23 -35.09 -31.49 6.97
N ALA A 24 -34.63 -32.38 7.84
CA ALA A 24 -35.11 -33.76 7.91
C ALA A 24 -36.53 -33.86 8.47
N THR A 25 -36.93 -33.01 9.42
CA THR A 25 -38.24 -33.05 10.07
C THR A 25 -39.28 -32.16 9.39
N SER A 26 -38.89 -30.92 9.05
CA SER A 26 -39.79 -29.86 8.56
C SER A 26 -39.82 -29.75 7.03
N GLY A 27 -38.89 -30.43 6.34
CA GLY A 27 -38.77 -30.42 4.88
C GLY A 27 -38.07 -29.19 4.32
N LEU A 28 -37.73 -29.23 3.02
CA LEU A 28 -36.95 -28.17 2.35
C LEU A 28 -37.71 -26.85 2.25
N LYS A 29 -39.02 -26.94 2.05
CA LYS A 29 -39.90 -25.82 1.73
C LYS A 29 -39.95 -24.78 2.85
N HIS A 30 -39.93 -25.20 4.11
CA HIS A 30 -40.00 -24.30 5.27
C HIS A 30 -38.65 -23.89 5.84
N PHE A 31 -37.54 -24.43 5.35
CA PHE A 31 -36.24 -24.27 5.99
C PHE A 31 -35.82 -22.80 6.23
N TYR A 32 -36.03 -21.92 5.25
CA TYR A 32 -35.65 -20.50 5.36
C TYR A 32 -36.63 -19.64 6.17
N SER A 33 -37.65 -20.23 6.83
CA SER A 33 -38.37 -19.50 7.88
C SER A 33 -37.48 -19.25 9.09
N ASP A 34 -36.52 -20.15 9.32
CA ASP A 34 -35.49 -20.01 10.34
C ASP A 34 -34.23 -19.35 9.76
N TRP A 35 -33.33 -18.92 10.63
CA TRP A 35 -32.09 -18.25 10.22
C TRP A 35 -31.11 -19.23 9.53
N SER A 36 -30.67 -18.87 8.32
CA SER A 36 -29.57 -19.49 7.61
C SER A 36 -28.95 -18.53 6.60
N ASP A 37 -27.63 -18.60 6.48
CA ASP A 37 -26.77 -17.84 5.57
C ASP A 37 -26.26 -18.65 4.38
N TYR A 38 -26.55 -19.95 4.33
CA TYR A 38 -26.17 -20.82 3.22
C TYR A 38 -27.17 -20.72 2.07
N LEU A 39 -26.66 -20.87 0.85
CA LEU A 39 -27.48 -21.14 -0.32
C LEU A 39 -27.92 -22.61 -0.35
N PRO A 40 -28.96 -22.95 -1.16
CA PRO A 40 -29.57 -24.29 -1.16
C PRO A 40 -28.63 -25.48 -1.38
N GLY A 41 -27.51 -25.31 -2.07
CA GLY A 41 -26.67 -26.41 -2.53
C GLY A 41 -26.16 -27.30 -1.40
N TYR A 42 -25.61 -26.69 -0.34
CA TYR A 42 -25.13 -27.48 0.81
C TYR A 42 -26.29 -28.01 1.67
N LEU A 43 -27.44 -27.33 1.66
CA LEU A 43 -28.62 -27.75 2.40
C LEU A 43 -29.18 -29.08 1.87
N TYR A 44 -29.06 -29.39 0.58
CA TYR A 44 -29.40 -30.73 0.07
C TYR A 44 -28.51 -31.82 0.68
N ILE A 45 -27.22 -31.54 0.87
CA ILE A 45 -26.30 -32.47 1.53
C ILE A 45 -26.74 -32.64 2.99
N LEU A 46 -26.97 -31.54 3.70
CA LEU A 46 -27.44 -31.57 5.09
C LEU A 46 -28.78 -32.29 5.25
N TRP A 47 -29.70 -32.14 4.30
CA TRP A 47 -30.99 -32.84 4.30
C TRP A 47 -30.81 -34.37 4.27
N ILE A 48 -29.93 -34.86 3.39
CA ILE A 48 -29.58 -36.29 3.32
C ILE A 48 -28.90 -36.74 4.62
N LEU A 49 -27.93 -35.98 5.11
CA LEU A 49 -27.23 -36.30 6.35
C LEU A 49 -28.17 -36.28 7.57
N GLY A 50 -29.14 -35.38 7.62
CA GLY A 50 -30.17 -35.33 8.65
C GLY A 50 -31.02 -36.59 8.66
N LYS A 51 -31.46 -37.06 7.49
CA LYS A 51 -32.18 -38.34 7.37
C LYS A 51 -31.33 -39.54 7.82
N ILE A 52 -30.04 -39.56 7.47
CA ILE A 52 -29.10 -40.60 7.95
C ILE A 52 -28.93 -40.52 9.47
N ASN A 53 -28.82 -39.32 10.04
CA ASN A 53 -28.62 -39.11 11.46
C ASN A 53 -29.82 -39.56 12.32
N LEU A 54 -31.05 -39.53 11.77
CA LEU A 54 -32.22 -40.12 12.41
C LEU A 54 -32.11 -41.64 12.58
N VAL A 55 -31.35 -42.31 11.71
CA VAL A 55 -31.15 -43.77 11.73
C VAL A 55 -29.87 -44.16 12.48
N LEU A 56 -28.84 -43.32 12.46
CA LEU A 56 -27.51 -43.58 13.04
C LEU A 56 -27.01 -42.41 13.92
N PRO A 57 -27.66 -42.11 15.06
CA PRO A 57 -27.35 -40.93 15.86
C PRO A 57 -25.95 -40.94 16.50
N GLY A 58 -25.37 -42.13 16.75
CA GLY A 58 -24.07 -42.28 17.42
C GLY A 58 -22.84 -41.89 16.58
N LEU A 59 -23.00 -41.60 15.29
CA LEU A 59 -21.89 -41.25 14.38
C LEU A 59 -21.93 -39.81 13.89
N GLN A 60 -22.72 -38.95 14.53
CA GLN A 60 -23.02 -37.59 14.08
C GLN A 60 -21.77 -36.78 13.69
N THR A 61 -20.78 -36.64 14.56
CA THR A 61 -19.59 -35.82 14.27
C THR A 61 -18.84 -36.30 13.02
N LEU A 62 -18.72 -37.61 12.85
CA LEU A 62 -18.05 -38.19 11.69
C LEU A 62 -18.88 -37.98 10.42
N THR A 63 -20.19 -38.24 10.49
CA THR A 63 -21.13 -38.14 9.36
C THR A 63 -21.14 -36.74 8.76
N PHE A 64 -21.13 -35.70 9.59
CA PHE A 64 -21.18 -34.30 9.13
C PHE A 64 -19.83 -33.76 8.62
N LYS A 65 -18.71 -34.36 9.02
CA LYS A 65 -17.39 -34.05 8.44
C LYS A 65 -17.10 -34.82 7.15
N LEU A 66 -17.80 -35.93 6.93
CA LEU A 66 -17.54 -36.84 5.81
C LEU A 66 -17.62 -36.17 4.43
N PRO A 67 -18.58 -35.27 4.11
CA PRO A 67 -18.61 -34.62 2.80
C PRO A 67 -17.33 -33.84 2.48
N ALA A 68 -16.79 -33.09 3.45
CA ALA A 68 -15.57 -32.32 3.27
C ALA A 68 -14.35 -33.24 3.10
N ILE A 69 -14.26 -34.31 3.89
CA ILE A 69 -13.19 -35.31 3.78
C ILE A 69 -13.21 -36.02 2.42
N LEU A 70 -14.40 -36.43 1.96
CA LEU A 70 -14.57 -37.05 0.64
C LEU A 70 -14.24 -36.06 -0.48
N ALA A 71 -14.58 -34.78 -0.30
CA ALA A 71 -14.21 -33.74 -1.25
C ALA A 71 -12.69 -33.56 -1.36
N ASP A 72 -11.97 -33.62 -0.24
CA ASP A 72 -10.50 -33.57 -0.27
C ASP A 72 -9.91 -34.78 -1.00
N ILE A 73 -10.40 -36.00 -0.71
CA ILE A 73 -9.97 -37.23 -1.39
C ILE A 73 -10.23 -37.14 -2.89
N ALA A 74 -11.43 -36.70 -3.29
CA ALA A 74 -11.79 -36.50 -4.69
C ALA A 74 -10.90 -35.43 -5.35
N THR A 75 -10.58 -34.36 -4.63
CA THR A 75 -9.67 -33.30 -5.11
C THR A 75 -8.26 -33.84 -5.34
N GLY A 76 -7.72 -34.63 -4.39
CA GLY A 76 -6.43 -35.32 -4.55
C GLY A 76 -6.42 -36.27 -5.75
N TYR A 77 -7.51 -37.02 -5.96
CA TYR A 77 -7.66 -37.88 -7.14
C TYR A 77 -7.71 -37.08 -8.45
N LEU A 78 -8.42 -35.95 -8.49
CA LEU A 78 -8.42 -35.06 -9.65
C LEU A 78 -7.02 -34.49 -9.92
N ILE A 79 -6.29 -34.06 -8.89
CA ILE A 79 -4.90 -33.60 -9.02
C ILE A 79 -4.03 -34.71 -9.63
N TYR A 80 -4.17 -35.96 -9.17
CA TYR A 80 -3.49 -37.11 -9.77
C TYR A 80 -3.82 -37.27 -11.26
N LYS A 81 -5.09 -37.18 -11.64
CA LYS A 81 -5.54 -37.27 -13.05
C LYS A 81 -5.01 -36.13 -13.91
N ILE A 82 -5.04 -34.90 -13.39
CA ILE A 82 -4.62 -33.69 -14.12
C ILE A 82 -3.10 -33.67 -14.34
N VAL A 83 -2.31 -34.06 -13.32
CA VAL A 83 -0.84 -34.02 -13.38
C VAL A 83 -0.26 -35.25 -14.11
N GLY A 84 -0.94 -36.40 -14.04
CA GLY A 84 -0.57 -37.64 -14.75
C GLY A 84 0.28 -38.62 -13.92
N LYS A 85 0.27 -39.91 -14.30
CA LYS A 85 0.65 -41.07 -13.46
C LYS A 85 1.88 -40.88 -12.53
N LYS A 86 3.08 -40.59 -13.07
CA LYS A 86 4.31 -40.58 -12.26
C LYS A 86 4.39 -39.42 -11.26
N ARG A 87 3.96 -38.21 -11.63
CA ARG A 87 4.03 -37.02 -10.76
C ARG A 87 2.73 -36.76 -9.99
N GLY A 88 1.61 -37.25 -10.51
CA GLY A 88 0.30 -37.08 -9.93
C GLY A 88 0.15 -37.75 -8.57
N ILE A 89 0.81 -38.89 -8.33
CA ILE A 89 0.79 -39.55 -7.02
C ILE A 89 1.42 -38.62 -5.97
N LEU A 90 2.61 -38.08 -6.26
CA LEU A 90 3.29 -37.13 -5.39
C LEU A 90 2.43 -35.89 -5.12
N PHE A 91 1.81 -35.31 -6.15
CA PHE A 91 0.98 -34.10 -5.99
C PHE A 91 -0.30 -34.38 -5.21
N SER A 92 -0.92 -35.54 -5.42
CA SER A 92 -2.06 -35.98 -4.61
C SER A 92 -1.66 -36.14 -3.14
N ILE A 93 -0.53 -36.78 -2.86
CA ILE A 93 0.02 -36.89 -1.50
C ILE A 93 0.29 -35.51 -0.91
N LEU A 94 0.94 -34.61 -1.66
CA LEU A 94 1.24 -33.25 -1.19
C LEU A 94 -0.03 -32.46 -0.87
N TYR A 95 -1.12 -32.65 -1.62
CA TYR A 95 -2.40 -32.04 -1.31
C TYR A 95 -3.05 -32.68 -0.09
N LEU A 96 -3.26 -33.99 -0.13
CA LEU A 96 -4.01 -34.72 0.90
C LEU A 96 -3.31 -34.66 2.25
N PHE A 97 -1.98 -34.68 2.29
CA PHE A 97 -1.18 -34.64 3.51
C PHE A 97 -0.73 -33.24 3.92
N ASN A 98 -1.26 -32.19 3.30
CA ASN A 98 -1.03 -30.83 3.74
C ASN A 98 -1.86 -30.54 5.02
N PRO A 99 -1.24 -30.10 6.12
CA PRO A 99 -1.97 -29.82 7.36
C PRO A 99 -3.10 -28.78 7.21
N ALA A 100 -3.00 -27.85 6.25
CA ALA A 100 -4.07 -26.91 5.94
C ALA A 100 -5.37 -27.61 5.51
N ILE A 101 -5.26 -28.71 4.76
CA ILE A 101 -6.42 -29.46 4.26
C ILE A 101 -7.12 -30.19 5.41
N PHE A 102 -6.35 -30.92 6.23
CA PHE A 102 -6.90 -31.61 7.40
C PHE A 102 -7.50 -30.67 8.43
N ALA A 103 -6.89 -29.50 8.62
CA ALA A 103 -7.34 -28.55 9.62
C ALA A 103 -8.75 -28.03 9.32
N ASN A 104 -9.09 -27.84 8.03
CA ASN A 104 -10.43 -27.43 7.63
C ASN A 104 -11.46 -28.57 7.69
N SER A 105 -11.19 -29.69 7.02
CA SER A 105 -12.19 -30.76 6.83
C SER A 105 -12.28 -31.70 8.03
N SER A 106 -11.15 -32.22 8.49
CA SER A 106 -11.10 -33.26 9.50
C SER A 106 -11.15 -32.70 10.92
N LEU A 107 -10.43 -31.60 11.20
CA LEU A 107 -10.42 -30.98 12.53
C LEU A 107 -11.60 -30.02 12.71
N TRP A 108 -11.71 -28.97 11.89
CA TRP A 108 -12.77 -27.98 12.05
C TRP A 108 -14.15 -28.51 11.63
N GLY A 109 -14.24 -29.17 10.47
CA GLY A 109 -15.48 -29.69 9.89
C GLY A 109 -16.19 -28.72 8.94
N GLN A 110 -15.46 -27.76 8.37
CA GLN A 110 -15.99 -26.82 7.37
C GLN A 110 -15.93 -27.38 5.95
N VAL A 111 -16.72 -26.79 5.05
CA VAL A 111 -17.02 -27.37 3.73
C VAL A 111 -16.32 -26.68 2.57
N ASP A 112 -15.36 -25.79 2.83
CA ASP A 112 -14.54 -25.14 1.79
C ASP A 112 -13.79 -26.15 0.89
N SER A 113 -13.59 -27.39 1.37
CA SER A 113 -13.10 -28.52 0.57
C SER A 113 -13.99 -28.84 -0.63
N LEU A 114 -15.32 -28.66 -0.53
CA LEU A 114 -16.23 -28.77 -1.67
C LEU A 114 -15.96 -27.65 -2.68
N THR A 115 -15.73 -26.42 -2.22
CA THR A 115 -15.35 -25.30 -3.11
C THR A 115 -14.04 -25.58 -3.82
N ALA A 116 -13.04 -26.15 -3.13
CA ALA A 116 -11.78 -26.57 -3.75
C ALA A 116 -12.00 -27.66 -4.82
N LEU A 117 -12.83 -28.67 -4.52
CA LEU A 117 -13.20 -29.74 -5.45
C LEU A 117 -13.85 -29.18 -6.72
N PHE A 118 -14.94 -28.41 -6.57
CA PHE A 118 -15.65 -27.83 -7.71
C PHE A 118 -14.77 -26.86 -8.50
N SER A 119 -13.89 -26.12 -7.82
CA SER A 119 -12.94 -25.22 -8.48
C SER A 119 -12.01 -25.92 -9.46
N LEU A 120 -11.60 -27.16 -9.16
CA LEU A 120 -10.82 -27.98 -10.09
C LEU A 120 -11.70 -28.75 -11.08
N PHE A 121 -12.79 -29.35 -10.61
CA PHE A 121 -13.61 -30.24 -11.42
C PHE A 121 -14.22 -29.54 -12.62
N VAL A 122 -14.72 -28.31 -12.45
CA VAL A 122 -15.28 -27.48 -13.52
C VAL A 122 -14.25 -27.27 -14.63
N ILE A 123 -13.01 -26.91 -14.29
CA ILE A 123 -11.92 -26.70 -15.24
C ILE A 123 -11.50 -28.01 -15.92
N TYR A 124 -11.45 -29.10 -15.16
CA TYR A 124 -11.05 -30.42 -15.64
C TYR A 124 -12.05 -31.02 -16.64
N ILE A 125 -13.35 -30.90 -16.38
CA ILE A 125 -14.39 -31.50 -17.21
C ILE A 125 -14.74 -30.66 -18.45
N PHE A 126 -14.50 -29.34 -18.41
CA PHE A 126 -14.82 -28.41 -19.49
C PHE A 126 -14.37 -28.85 -20.90
N PRO A 127 -13.13 -29.37 -21.10
CA PRO A 127 -12.69 -29.87 -22.40
C PRO A 127 -13.55 -31.01 -22.96
N SER A 128 -14.04 -31.89 -22.09
CA SER A 128 -14.78 -33.10 -22.45
C SER A 128 -16.27 -32.83 -22.55
N ASN A 129 -16.81 -32.05 -21.61
CA ASN A 129 -18.22 -31.69 -21.56
C ASN A 129 -18.39 -30.31 -20.88
N TYR A 130 -18.55 -29.27 -21.70
CA TYR A 130 -18.69 -27.90 -21.21
C TYR A 130 -20.04 -27.65 -20.54
N LEU A 131 -21.10 -28.40 -20.88
CA LEU A 131 -22.40 -28.29 -20.21
C LEU A 131 -22.34 -28.89 -18.79
N LEU A 132 -21.67 -30.04 -18.63
CA LEU A 132 -21.42 -30.61 -17.31
C LEU A 132 -20.53 -29.69 -16.46
N SER A 133 -19.58 -28.99 -17.09
CA SER A 133 -18.84 -27.91 -16.44
C SER A 133 -19.77 -26.78 -15.95
N ALA A 134 -20.72 -26.33 -16.78
CA ALA A 134 -21.69 -25.30 -16.39
C ALA A 134 -22.56 -25.73 -15.21
N ILE A 135 -23.11 -26.96 -15.26
CA ILE A 135 -23.88 -27.58 -14.17
C ILE A 135 -23.03 -27.62 -12.90
N SER A 136 -21.79 -28.08 -12.99
CA SER A 136 -20.87 -28.20 -11.85
C SER A 136 -20.52 -26.84 -11.23
N LEU A 137 -20.36 -25.79 -12.05
CA LEU A 137 -20.11 -24.44 -11.55
C LEU A 137 -21.35 -23.89 -10.82
N ALA A 138 -22.54 -24.12 -11.36
CA ALA A 138 -23.79 -23.71 -10.73
C ALA A 138 -24.01 -24.43 -9.39
N VAL A 139 -23.82 -25.76 -9.34
CA VAL A 139 -23.91 -26.56 -8.11
C VAL A 139 -22.86 -26.12 -7.09
N GLY A 140 -21.61 -25.92 -7.50
CA GLY A 140 -20.56 -25.40 -6.63
C GLY A 140 -20.91 -24.03 -6.04
N THR A 141 -21.48 -23.14 -6.86
CA THR A 141 -21.92 -21.79 -6.43
C THR A 141 -23.10 -21.85 -5.46
N LEU A 142 -24.04 -22.78 -5.69
CA LEU A 142 -25.15 -23.04 -4.76
C LEU A 142 -24.67 -23.62 -3.42
N ILE A 143 -23.56 -24.36 -3.39
CA ILE A 143 -22.95 -24.84 -2.15
C ILE A 143 -22.26 -23.68 -1.44
N LYS A 144 -21.45 -22.93 -2.19
CA LYS A 144 -20.65 -21.80 -1.72
C LYS A 144 -20.46 -20.79 -2.86
N PRO A 145 -20.95 -19.54 -2.72
CA PRO A 145 -20.81 -18.50 -3.76
C PRO A 145 -19.38 -18.31 -4.29
N GLN A 146 -18.38 -18.59 -3.45
CA GLN A 146 -16.95 -18.50 -3.75
C GLN A 146 -16.54 -19.35 -4.96
N ALA A 147 -17.26 -20.44 -5.27
CA ALA A 147 -17.00 -21.24 -6.47
C ALA A 147 -17.19 -20.44 -7.77
N ALA A 148 -18.05 -19.41 -7.78
CA ALA A 148 -18.28 -18.56 -8.95
C ALA A 148 -17.03 -17.80 -9.39
N PHE A 149 -16.06 -17.56 -8.48
CA PHE A 149 -14.79 -16.91 -8.81
C PHE A 149 -13.88 -17.74 -9.73
N ILE A 150 -14.33 -18.92 -10.16
CA ILE A 150 -13.68 -19.74 -11.20
C ILE A 150 -14.08 -19.32 -12.62
N LEU A 151 -15.14 -18.52 -12.76
CA LEU A 151 -15.62 -18.04 -14.07
C LEU A 151 -14.50 -17.44 -14.95
N PRO A 152 -13.54 -16.64 -14.45
CA PRO A 152 -12.43 -16.15 -15.27
C PRO A 152 -11.58 -17.26 -15.93
N ALA A 153 -11.38 -18.39 -15.25
CA ALA A 153 -10.67 -19.54 -15.81
C ALA A 153 -11.48 -20.24 -16.92
N ILE A 154 -12.81 -20.23 -16.80
CA ILE A 154 -13.72 -20.76 -17.81
C ILE A 154 -13.76 -19.84 -19.04
N LEU A 155 -13.90 -18.53 -18.85
CA LEU A 155 -13.82 -17.55 -19.94
C LEU A 155 -12.47 -17.66 -20.67
N TYR A 156 -11.38 -17.83 -19.94
CA TYR A 156 -10.06 -18.12 -20.51
C TYR A 156 -10.08 -19.39 -21.39
N LEU A 157 -10.71 -20.48 -20.93
CA LEU A 157 -10.81 -21.73 -21.70
C LEU A 157 -11.66 -21.57 -22.96
N PHE A 158 -12.77 -20.83 -22.90
CA PHE A 158 -13.59 -20.50 -24.07
C PHE A 158 -12.76 -19.82 -25.15
N VAL A 159 -11.96 -18.82 -24.77
CA VAL A 159 -11.11 -18.05 -25.69
C VAL A 159 -9.98 -18.93 -26.24
N VAL A 160 -9.21 -19.61 -25.38
CA VAL A 160 -8.05 -20.42 -25.81
C VAL A 160 -8.44 -21.60 -26.69
N ARG A 161 -9.62 -22.20 -26.43
CA ARG A 161 -10.14 -23.31 -27.23
C ARG A 161 -10.99 -22.87 -28.41
N LYS A 162 -11.10 -21.57 -28.68
CA LYS A 162 -11.86 -20.99 -29.80
C LYS A 162 -13.29 -21.53 -29.88
N LYS A 163 -13.95 -21.60 -28.73
CA LYS A 163 -15.33 -22.09 -28.61
C LYS A 163 -16.31 -21.15 -29.32
N LYS A 164 -17.30 -21.74 -30.00
CA LYS A 164 -18.29 -21.03 -30.85
C LYS A 164 -19.30 -20.30 -29.98
N LEU A 165 -19.86 -19.18 -30.46
CA LEU A 165 -20.79 -18.34 -29.68
C LEU A 165 -21.97 -19.11 -29.07
N TYR A 166 -22.55 -20.08 -29.78
CA TYR A 166 -23.65 -20.87 -29.21
C TYR A 166 -23.21 -21.67 -27.97
N GLU A 167 -21.94 -22.12 -27.89
CA GLU A 167 -21.42 -22.82 -26.71
C GLU A 167 -21.32 -21.89 -25.51
N TRP A 168 -21.07 -20.58 -25.73
CA TRP A 168 -21.10 -19.58 -24.66
C TRP A 168 -22.51 -19.38 -24.15
N ILE A 169 -23.47 -19.23 -25.06
CA ILE A 169 -24.89 -19.02 -24.74
C ILE A 169 -25.44 -20.24 -24.00
N THR A 170 -25.22 -21.45 -24.50
CA THR A 170 -25.73 -22.67 -23.85
C THR A 170 -25.06 -22.90 -22.50
N TYR A 171 -23.76 -22.61 -22.33
CA TYR A 171 -23.10 -22.66 -21.02
C TYR A 171 -23.77 -21.71 -20.03
N GLY A 172 -24.02 -20.47 -20.43
CA GLY A 172 -24.68 -19.45 -19.60
C GLY A 172 -26.09 -19.84 -19.21
N ILE A 173 -26.92 -20.26 -20.18
CA ILE A 173 -28.30 -20.69 -19.95
C ILE A 173 -28.33 -21.93 -19.05
N THR A 174 -27.53 -22.96 -19.35
CA THR A 174 -27.50 -24.19 -18.52
C THR A 174 -27.09 -23.87 -17.08
N GLY A 175 -26.04 -23.06 -16.89
CA GLY A 175 -25.61 -22.67 -15.55
C GLY A 175 -26.68 -21.89 -14.79
N LEU A 176 -27.30 -20.89 -15.43
CA LEU A 176 -28.35 -20.07 -14.82
C LEU A 176 -29.60 -20.90 -14.49
N THR A 177 -30.02 -21.78 -15.40
CA THR A 177 -31.16 -22.68 -15.18
C THR A 177 -30.92 -23.59 -13.99
N VAL A 178 -29.76 -24.25 -13.91
CA VAL A 178 -29.43 -25.12 -12.76
C VAL A 178 -29.36 -24.32 -11.47
N PHE A 179 -28.78 -23.12 -11.50
CA PHE A 179 -28.70 -22.24 -10.35
C PHE A 179 -30.10 -21.87 -9.83
N ILE A 180 -31.01 -21.41 -10.71
CA ILE A 180 -32.39 -21.04 -10.36
C ILE A 180 -33.18 -22.26 -9.86
N LEU A 181 -33.08 -23.40 -10.56
CA LEU A 181 -33.78 -24.63 -10.18
C LEU A 181 -33.35 -25.14 -8.79
N GLY A 182 -32.11 -24.87 -8.38
CA GLY A 182 -31.62 -25.20 -7.03
C GLY A 182 -32.38 -24.49 -5.91
N PHE A 183 -33.06 -23.37 -6.17
CA PHE A 183 -33.88 -22.67 -5.17
C PHE A 183 -35.34 -23.13 -5.17
N LEU A 184 -35.81 -23.79 -6.23
CA LEU A 184 -37.23 -24.10 -6.41
C LEU A 184 -37.82 -24.90 -5.24
N PRO A 185 -37.16 -25.96 -4.70
CA PRO A 185 -37.71 -26.71 -3.57
C PRO A 185 -37.74 -25.96 -2.23
N PHE A 186 -37.05 -24.82 -2.14
CA PHE A 186 -36.96 -23.98 -0.94
C PHE A 186 -37.85 -22.74 -1.01
N SER A 187 -38.46 -22.46 -2.17
CA SER A 187 -39.24 -21.24 -2.37
C SER A 187 -40.66 -21.39 -1.82
N ASN A 188 -41.03 -20.50 -0.89
CA ASN A 188 -42.40 -20.34 -0.39
C ASN A 188 -43.14 -19.14 -0.98
N GLN A 189 -42.42 -18.26 -1.68
CA GLN A 189 -42.99 -17.04 -2.24
C GLN A 189 -43.54 -17.29 -3.65
N SER A 190 -44.56 -16.52 -4.03
CA SER A 190 -45.11 -16.52 -5.38
C SER A 190 -44.10 -16.04 -6.44
N ASN A 191 -43.11 -15.24 -6.03
CA ASN A 191 -42.06 -14.73 -6.90
C ASN A 191 -40.69 -15.35 -6.57
N LEU A 192 -40.29 -16.35 -7.35
CA LEU A 192 -39.02 -17.06 -7.18
C LEU A 192 -37.79 -16.13 -7.35
N PHE A 193 -37.83 -15.16 -8.26
CA PHE A 193 -36.71 -14.24 -8.47
C PHE A 193 -36.46 -13.34 -7.27
N LYS A 194 -37.53 -12.82 -6.65
CA LYS A 194 -37.45 -12.02 -5.43
C LYS A 194 -36.83 -12.84 -4.29
N PHE A 195 -37.30 -14.08 -4.12
CA PHE A 195 -36.76 -15.00 -3.12
C PHE A 195 -35.26 -15.28 -3.32
N ILE A 196 -34.83 -15.54 -4.56
CA ILE A 196 -33.40 -15.74 -4.88
C ILE A 196 -32.59 -14.49 -4.52
N LEU A 197 -33.06 -13.30 -4.91
CA LEU A 197 -32.37 -12.05 -4.62
C LEU A 197 -32.25 -11.82 -3.11
N GLU A 198 -33.33 -12.03 -2.35
CA GLU A 198 -33.32 -11.93 -0.89
C GLU A 198 -32.29 -12.88 -0.24
N ARG A 199 -32.19 -14.13 -0.73
CA ARG A 199 -31.20 -15.10 -0.21
C ARG A 199 -29.76 -14.73 -0.55
N LEU A 200 -29.52 -14.21 -1.76
CA LEU A 200 -28.21 -13.68 -2.13
C LEU A 200 -27.83 -12.47 -1.27
N THR A 201 -28.78 -11.56 -1.02
CA THR A 201 -28.57 -10.40 -0.15
C THR A 201 -28.21 -10.83 1.26
N VAL A 202 -29.01 -11.72 1.89
CA VAL A 202 -28.74 -12.22 3.25
C VAL A 202 -27.36 -12.89 3.35
N SER A 203 -27.02 -13.77 2.40
CA SER A 203 -25.72 -14.43 2.38
C SER A 203 -24.56 -13.43 2.22
N SER A 204 -24.77 -12.35 1.46
CA SER A 204 -23.74 -11.33 1.22
C SER A 204 -23.60 -10.30 2.35
N GLU A 205 -24.67 -10.00 3.09
CA GLU A 205 -24.75 -8.92 4.08
C GLU A 205 -24.57 -9.38 5.52
N GLN A 206 -24.52 -10.69 5.77
CA GLN A 206 -24.38 -11.24 7.12
C GLN A 206 -23.14 -10.71 7.87
N TYR A 207 -22.03 -10.50 7.16
CA TYR A 207 -20.78 -10.02 7.76
C TYR A 207 -20.22 -8.83 6.96
N PRO A 208 -20.76 -7.61 7.16
CA PRO A 208 -20.38 -6.41 6.41
C PRO A 208 -19.08 -5.80 6.94
N TYR A 209 -18.03 -6.63 7.02
CA TYR A 209 -16.73 -6.28 7.60
C TYR A 209 -15.60 -6.44 6.58
N GLY A 210 -14.57 -5.59 6.69
CA GLY A 210 -13.39 -5.62 5.82
C GLY A 210 -12.68 -6.96 5.85
N SER A 211 -12.47 -7.52 7.04
CA SER A 211 -11.91 -8.86 7.24
C SER A 211 -12.50 -9.49 8.50
N ILE A 212 -12.86 -10.77 8.42
CA ILE A 212 -13.47 -11.53 9.50
C ILE A 212 -12.45 -12.57 9.95
N ASN A 213 -11.56 -12.15 10.85
CA ASN A 213 -10.37 -12.92 11.28
C ASN A 213 -9.49 -13.44 10.12
N ALA A 214 -9.65 -12.93 8.91
CA ALA A 214 -8.92 -13.40 7.75
C ALA A 214 -7.61 -12.62 7.59
N PHE A 215 -6.49 -13.34 7.40
CA PHE A 215 -5.20 -12.76 7.03
C PHE A 215 -5.17 -12.28 5.56
N SER A 216 -6.16 -11.47 5.19
CA SER A 216 -6.32 -10.75 3.93
C SER A 216 -5.71 -9.35 4.00
N PHE A 217 -5.68 -8.62 2.88
CA PHE A 217 -5.18 -7.23 2.84
C PHE A 217 -5.91 -6.34 3.85
N TRP A 218 -7.23 -6.51 3.99
CA TRP A 218 -8.05 -5.72 4.89
C TRP A 218 -7.74 -5.98 6.36
N GLY A 219 -7.23 -7.18 6.71
CA GLY A 219 -6.78 -7.50 8.06
C GLY A 219 -5.65 -6.60 8.58
N LEU A 220 -4.90 -5.93 7.70
CA LEU A 220 -3.88 -4.95 8.11
C LEU A 220 -4.45 -3.76 8.87
N PHE A 221 -5.74 -3.46 8.63
CA PHE A 221 -6.47 -2.35 9.24
C PHE A 221 -7.34 -2.79 10.44
N GLY A 222 -7.17 -4.04 10.88
CA GLY A 222 -7.92 -4.66 11.96
C GLY A 222 -9.05 -5.56 11.46
N PHE A 223 -9.38 -6.57 12.27
CA PHE A 223 -10.52 -7.46 12.01
C PHE A 223 -11.83 -6.83 12.49
N TRP A 224 -12.95 -7.27 11.90
CA TRP A 224 -14.31 -6.86 12.28
C TRP A 224 -14.58 -5.35 12.18
N LYS A 225 -13.83 -4.65 11.30
CA LYS A 225 -14.11 -3.25 10.97
C LYS A 225 -15.13 -3.16 9.83
N PRO A 226 -16.19 -2.34 9.92
CA PRO A 226 -17.21 -2.23 8.87
C PRO A 226 -16.59 -1.89 7.51
N ASP A 227 -17.04 -2.55 6.45
CA ASP A 227 -16.48 -2.31 5.12
C ASP A 227 -17.04 -1.06 4.41
N ASN A 228 -18.31 -0.71 4.60
CA ASN A 228 -18.92 0.49 4.02
C ASN A 228 -18.58 0.62 2.53
N ILE A 229 -17.94 1.72 2.09
CA ILE A 229 -17.55 1.94 0.69
C ILE A 229 -16.41 1.02 0.22
N ILE A 230 -15.63 0.44 1.14
CA ILE A 230 -14.47 -0.41 0.84
C ILE A 230 -14.89 -1.70 0.14
N VAL A 231 -16.12 -2.18 0.33
CA VAL A 231 -16.65 -3.36 -0.39
C VAL A 231 -16.57 -3.18 -1.91
N TRP A 232 -16.93 -1.99 -2.40
CA TRP A 232 -16.92 -1.66 -3.82
C TRP A 232 -15.50 -1.46 -4.35
N ILE A 233 -14.60 -0.89 -3.53
CA ILE A 233 -13.18 -0.76 -3.85
C ILE A 233 -12.55 -2.14 -3.99
N GLY A 234 -12.76 -3.02 -3.00
CA GLY A 234 -12.24 -4.37 -3.00
C GLY A 234 -12.74 -5.19 -4.18
N LEU A 235 -14.04 -5.09 -4.50
CA LEU A 235 -14.64 -5.72 -5.68
C LEU A 235 -14.03 -5.18 -6.98
N GLY A 236 -13.95 -3.85 -7.14
CA GLY A 236 -13.42 -3.21 -8.33
C GLY A 236 -11.95 -3.55 -8.59
N VAL A 237 -11.10 -3.47 -7.56
CA VAL A 237 -9.68 -3.87 -7.63
C VAL A 237 -9.56 -5.33 -8.01
N SER A 238 -10.37 -6.20 -7.42
CA SER A 238 -10.34 -7.63 -7.69
C SER A 238 -10.68 -7.94 -9.16
N ILE A 239 -11.77 -7.35 -9.69
CA ILE A 239 -12.18 -7.53 -11.09
C ILE A 239 -11.08 -7.05 -12.04
N ILE A 240 -10.53 -5.85 -11.81
CA ILE A 240 -9.49 -5.27 -12.66
C ILE A 240 -8.23 -6.14 -12.67
N LEU A 241 -7.75 -6.55 -11.49
CA LEU A 241 -6.56 -7.39 -11.38
C LEU A 241 -6.76 -8.75 -12.04
N ILE A 242 -7.90 -9.40 -11.80
CA ILE A 242 -8.24 -10.69 -12.42
C ILE A 242 -8.27 -10.56 -13.94
N ALA A 243 -8.92 -9.54 -14.49
CA ALA A 243 -9.00 -9.30 -15.92
C ALA A 243 -7.61 -9.07 -16.54
N ILE A 244 -6.81 -8.16 -15.96
CA ILE A 244 -5.46 -7.84 -16.44
C ILE A 244 -4.58 -9.09 -16.43
N VAL A 245 -4.57 -9.83 -15.32
CA VAL A 245 -3.69 -10.99 -15.17
C VAL A 245 -4.12 -12.13 -16.08
N THR A 246 -5.42 -12.37 -16.22
CA THR A 246 -5.96 -13.36 -17.17
C THR A 246 -5.55 -13.03 -18.61
N LEU A 247 -5.65 -11.76 -19.01
CA LEU A 247 -5.21 -11.29 -20.34
C LEU A 247 -3.70 -11.49 -20.55
N ILE A 248 -2.89 -11.26 -19.52
CA ILE A 248 -1.43 -11.49 -19.59
C ILE A 248 -1.13 -12.98 -19.75
N ILE A 249 -1.77 -13.85 -18.97
CA ILE A 249 -1.61 -15.31 -19.06
C ILE A 249 -2.01 -15.80 -20.45
N TYR A 250 -3.14 -15.31 -20.98
CA TYR A 250 -3.60 -15.59 -22.33
C TYR A 250 -2.57 -15.18 -23.39
N LYS A 251 -2.11 -13.93 -23.38
CA LYS A 251 -1.12 -13.44 -24.35
C LYS A 251 0.19 -14.21 -24.29
N LYS A 252 0.60 -14.67 -23.12
CA LYS A 252 1.84 -15.45 -22.92
C LYS A 252 1.71 -16.92 -23.25
N LYS A 253 0.50 -17.43 -23.53
CA LYS A 253 0.24 -18.85 -23.84
C LYS A 253 0.85 -19.80 -22.80
N ILE A 254 0.66 -19.50 -21.52
CA ILE A 254 1.22 -20.32 -20.43
C ILE A 254 0.59 -21.72 -20.46
N LEU A 255 1.44 -22.75 -20.42
CA LEU A 255 1.01 -24.14 -20.31
C LEU A 255 0.14 -24.30 -19.06
N ASN A 256 -1.03 -24.92 -19.22
CA ASN A 256 -1.99 -25.11 -18.13
C ASN A 256 -2.45 -23.78 -17.47
N GLY A 257 -2.44 -22.68 -18.24
CA GLY A 257 -2.76 -21.34 -17.76
C GLY A 257 -4.12 -21.21 -17.07
N GLN A 258 -5.09 -22.07 -17.38
CA GLN A 258 -6.40 -22.09 -16.71
C GLN A 258 -6.31 -22.33 -15.19
N TYR A 259 -5.39 -23.18 -14.73
CA TYR A 259 -5.20 -23.42 -13.29
C TYR A 259 -4.48 -22.25 -12.61
N LEU A 260 -3.61 -21.55 -13.34
CA LEU A 260 -2.96 -20.33 -12.85
C LEU A 260 -3.95 -19.17 -12.77
N VAL A 261 -4.85 -19.02 -13.77
CA VAL A 261 -5.96 -18.06 -13.72
C VAL A 261 -6.88 -18.36 -12.54
N SER A 262 -7.25 -19.62 -12.34
CA SER A 262 -8.07 -20.06 -11.19
C SER A 262 -7.40 -19.73 -9.85
N THR A 263 -6.12 -20.08 -9.70
CA THR A 263 -5.32 -19.76 -8.50
C THR A 263 -5.36 -18.26 -8.18
N ILE A 264 -5.10 -17.44 -9.19
CA ILE A 264 -4.99 -15.99 -9.03
C ILE A 264 -6.36 -15.37 -8.77
N SER A 265 -7.40 -15.86 -9.43
CA SER A 265 -8.77 -15.40 -9.21
C SER A 265 -9.18 -15.59 -7.76
N LEU A 266 -9.05 -16.82 -7.24
CA LEU A 266 -9.38 -17.13 -5.85
C LEU A 266 -8.48 -16.38 -4.85
N LEU A 267 -7.18 -16.27 -5.13
CA LEU A 267 -6.25 -15.57 -4.24
C LEU A 267 -6.49 -14.07 -4.20
N ILE A 268 -6.81 -13.44 -5.34
CA ILE A 268 -7.19 -12.03 -5.40
C ILE A 268 -8.48 -11.80 -4.62
N THR A 269 -9.49 -12.64 -4.83
CA THR A 269 -10.75 -12.56 -4.07
C THR A 269 -10.48 -12.63 -2.57
N PHE A 270 -9.73 -13.63 -2.09
CA PHE A 270 -9.43 -13.77 -0.66
C PHE A 270 -8.67 -12.56 -0.10
N LEU A 271 -7.69 -12.04 -0.85
CA LEU A 271 -6.85 -10.95 -0.39
C LEU A 271 -7.56 -9.59 -0.42
N PHE A 272 -8.29 -9.29 -1.48
CA PHE A 272 -8.72 -7.93 -1.80
C PHE A 272 -10.23 -7.71 -1.78
N MET A 273 -11.08 -8.73 -1.77
CA MET A 273 -12.49 -8.53 -1.44
C MET A 273 -12.68 -8.43 0.08
N THR A 274 -13.65 -7.63 0.50
CA THR A 274 -14.09 -7.60 1.90
C THR A 274 -15.03 -8.76 2.19
N ARG A 275 -15.49 -8.90 3.43
CA ARG A 275 -16.39 -9.98 3.90
C ARG A 275 -15.80 -11.38 3.72
N MET A 276 -14.47 -11.47 3.73
CA MET A 276 -13.73 -12.72 3.64
C MET A 276 -13.45 -13.28 5.04
N HIS A 277 -13.67 -14.59 5.20
CA HIS A 277 -13.36 -15.37 6.39
C HIS A 277 -12.01 -16.07 6.26
N GLU A 278 -11.47 -16.49 7.40
CA GLU A 278 -10.19 -17.17 7.51
C GLU A 278 -10.06 -18.42 6.61
N ARG A 279 -11.17 -19.15 6.46
CA ARG A 279 -11.25 -20.41 5.70
C ARG A 279 -11.31 -20.23 4.18
N HIS A 280 -11.66 -19.03 3.68
CA HIS A 280 -11.84 -18.77 2.25
C HIS A 280 -10.54 -18.84 1.41
N LEU A 281 -9.37 -18.94 2.05
CA LEU A 281 -8.10 -19.16 1.35
C LEU A 281 -7.90 -20.61 0.88
N LEU A 282 -8.55 -21.60 1.51
CA LEU A 282 -8.37 -23.03 1.21
C LEU A 282 -8.53 -23.38 -0.29
N PRO A 283 -9.55 -22.88 -1.01
CA PRO A 283 -9.77 -23.27 -2.41
C PRO A 283 -8.62 -22.88 -3.36
N VAL A 284 -7.74 -21.94 -2.94
CA VAL A 284 -6.55 -21.55 -3.72
C VAL A 284 -5.55 -22.69 -3.84
N LEU A 285 -5.43 -23.54 -2.81
CA LEU A 285 -4.33 -24.51 -2.67
C LEU A 285 -4.34 -25.58 -3.78
N ALA A 286 -5.51 -26.06 -4.17
CA ALA A 286 -5.64 -27.14 -5.17
C ALA A 286 -5.20 -26.70 -6.59
N PRO A 287 -5.75 -25.61 -7.19
CA PRO A 287 -5.26 -25.11 -8.47
C PRO A 287 -3.83 -24.59 -8.41
N LEU A 288 -3.39 -24.03 -7.29
CA LEU A 288 -2.01 -23.57 -7.10
C LEU A 288 -1.03 -24.73 -7.20
N LEU A 289 -1.34 -25.85 -6.53
CA LEU A 289 -0.49 -27.04 -6.55
C LEU A 289 -0.32 -27.55 -7.99
N ILE A 290 -1.40 -27.61 -8.78
CA ILE A 290 -1.31 -27.98 -10.20
C ILE A 290 -0.49 -26.95 -10.99
N ALA A 291 -0.65 -25.65 -10.73
CA ALA A 291 0.10 -24.59 -11.40
C ALA A 291 1.63 -24.69 -11.17
N THR A 292 2.07 -25.34 -10.07
CA THR A 292 3.51 -25.59 -9.81
C THR A 292 4.17 -26.45 -10.89
N VAL A 293 3.41 -27.28 -11.62
CA VAL A 293 3.94 -28.08 -12.75
C VAL A 293 4.54 -27.17 -13.81
N SER A 294 3.90 -26.02 -14.06
CA SER A 294 4.36 -25.04 -15.04
C SER A 294 5.49 -24.17 -14.48
N ASN A 295 5.49 -23.88 -13.18
CA ASN A 295 6.53 -23.08 -12.52
C ASN A 295 6.82 -23.55 -11.08
N PRO A 296 7.93 -24.27 -10.84
CA PRO A 296 8.25 -24.83 -9.52
C PRO A 296 8.40 -23.81 -8.40
N ILE A 297 8.67 -22.53 -8.69
CA ILE A 297 8.72 -21.48 -7.65
C ILE A 297 7.40 -21.36 -6.87
N LEU A 298 6.29 -21.78 -7.49
CA LEU A 298 4.96 -21.77 -6.87
C LEU A 298 4.85 -22.81 -5.74
N PHE A 299 5.79 -23.76 -5.59
CA PHE A 299 5.85 -24.59 -4.39
C PHE A 299 6.15 -23.78 -3.13
N LEU A 300 6.93 -22.69 -3.23
CA LEU A 300 7.15 -21.77 -2.11
C LEU A 300 5.87 -21.03 -1.75
N VAL A 301 5.10 -20.63 -2.76
CA VAL A 301 3.77 -20.00 -2.58
C VAL A 301 2.82 -20.99 -1.93
N TYR A 302 2.78 -22.24 -2.40
CA TYR A 302 1.95 -23.30 -1.84
C TYR A 302 2.28 -23.55 -0.37
N GLY A 303 3.56 -23.72 -0.04
CA GLY A 303 4.02 -23.88 1.35
C GLY A 303 3.69 -22.67 2.22
N GLY A 304 3.96 -21.45 1.73
CA GLY A 304 3.68 -20.20 2.43
C GLY A 304 2.20 -20.00 2.75
N LEU A 305 1.33 -20.17 1.75
CA LEU A 305 -0.14 -20.05 1.93
C LEU A 305 -0.70 -21.16 2.82
N SER A 306 -0.11 -22.35 2.80
CA SER A 306 -0.53 -23.44 3.70
C SER A 306 -0.20 -23.14 5.15
N LEU A 307 1.00 -22.61 5.41
CA LEU A 307 1.45 -22.21 6.75
C LEU A 307 0.62 -21.07 7.31
N THR A 308 0.37 -20.03 6.51
CA THR A 308 -0.46 -18.90 6.92
C THR A 308 -1.91 -19.32 7.10
N TYR A 309 -2.44 -20.23 6.28
CA TYR A 309 -3.78 -20.76 6.44
C TYR A 309 -3.96 -21.46 7.78
N ILE A 310 -3.03 -22.35 8.15
CA ILE A 310 -3.08 -23.05 9.44
C ILE A 310 -3.05 -22.04 10.59
N ALA A 311 -2.14 -21.07 10.54
CA ALA A 311 -2.07 -20.02 11.55
C ALA A 311 -3.38 -19.21 11.62
N ASN A 312 -3.91 -18.79 10.49
CA ASN A 312 -5.15 -18.02 10.37
C ASN A 312 -6.34 -18.78 10.98
N LEU A 313 -6.43 -20.08 10.67
CA LEU A 313 -7.44 -20.98 11.19
C LEU A 313 -7.27 -21.15 12.71
N SER A 314 -6.06 -21.47 13.20
CA SER A 314 -5.80 -21.55 14.64
C SER A 314 -6.17 -20.27 15.38
N TYR A 315 -5.79 -19.10 14.84
CA TYR A 315 -6.14 -17.80 15.41
C TYR A 315 -7.65 -17.64 15.56
N ALA A 316 -8.40 -17.88 14.48
CA ALA A 316 -9.85 -17.76 14.51
C ALA A 316 -10.50 -18.78 15.47
N TYR A 317 -9.99 -20.02 15.53
CA TYR A 317 -10.49 -21.04 16.46
C TYR A 317 -10.41 -20.56 17.91
N TYR A 318 -9.22 -20.19 18.38
CA TYR A 318 -9.03 -19.70 19.76
C TYR A 318 -9.76 -18.39 20.03
N TRP A 319 -9.84 -17.51 19.05
CA TRP A 319 -10.62 -16.28 19.17
C TRP A 319 -12.11 -16.59 19.40
N ILE A 320 -12.67 -17.61 18.75
CA ILE A 320 -14.07 -18.00 18.93
C ILE A 320 -14.28 -18.80 20.23
N THR A 321 -13.39 -19.74 20.58
CA THR A 321 -13.63 -20.67 21.70
C THR A 321 -13.15 -20.16 23.06
N ASP A 322 -12.14 -19.30 23.10
CA ASP A 322 -11.51 -18.82 24.34
C ASP A 322 -11.81 -17.33 24.57
N ASN A 323 -13.07 -16.92 24.54
CA ASN A 323 -13.52 -15.55 24.85
C ASN A 323 -12.71 -14.45 24.12
N TYR A 324 -12.58 -14.57 22.79
CA TYR A 324 -11.87 -13.57 21.95
C TYR A 324 -10.38 -13.43 22.26
N LYS A 325 -9.75 -14.47 22.82
CA LYS A 325 -8.32 -14.51 23.09
C LYS A 325 -7.49 -14.44 21.80
N GLU A 326 -6.69 -13.38 21.70
CA GLU A 326 -5.69 -13.24 20.64
C GLU A 326 -4.43 -14.05 20.98
N ILE A 327 -4.23 -15.18 20.27
CA ILE A 327 -3.06 -16.05 20.49
C ILE A 327 -1.79 -15.58 19.77
N PHE A 328 -1.91 -14.63 18.84
CA PHE A 328 -0.80 -14.04 18.12
C PHE A 328 -0.77 -12.55 18.37
N ASN A 329 0.44 -12.02 18.60
CA ASN A 329 0.59 -10.57 18.71
C ASN A 329 0.31 -9.89 17.34
N PRO A 330 -0.03 -8.59 17.34
CA PRO A 330 -0.36 -7.86 16.11
C PRO A 330 0.75 -7.85 15.06
N VAL A 331 2.02 -7.96 15.47
CA VAL A 331 3.18 -8.01 14.57
C VAL A 331 3.19 -9.32 13.78
N LEU A 332 2.93 -10.44 14.47
CA LEU A 332 2.89 -11.77 13.88
C LEU A 332 1.70 -11.93 12.93
N ILE A 333 0.52 -11.41 13.29
CA ILE A 333 -0.66 -11.34 12.41
C ILE A 333 -0.31 -10.59 11.11
N LYS A 334 0.30 -9.40 11.24
CA LYS A 334 0.73 -8.61 10.07
C LYS A 334 1.77 -9.36 9.25
N LEU A 335 2.70 -10.10 9.88
CA LEU A 335 3.69 -10.92 9.16
C LEU A 335 3.02 -12.02 8.32
N PHE A 336 1.98 -12.69 8.84
CA PHE A 336 1.22 -13.67 8.06
C PHE A 336 0.47 -13.02 6.90
N ILE A 337 -0.16 -11.86 7.12
CA ILE A 337 -0.81 -11.11 6.03
C ILE A 337 0.20 -10.69 4.96
N PHE A 338 1.36 -10.16 5.35
CA PHE A 338 2.42 -9.82 4.40
C PHE A 338 2.96 -11.05 3.66
N THR A 339 2.98 -12.23 4.31
CA THR A 339 3.35 -13.49 3.67
C THR A 339 2.33 -13.89 2.60
N ASN A 340 1.03 -13.68 2.84
CA ASN A 340 -0.02 -13.92 1.84
C ASN A 340 0.08 -12.95 0.66
N ILE A 341 0.32 -11.66 0.93
CA ILE A 341 0.53 -10.64 -0.11
C ILE A 341 1.80 -10.94 -0.91
N ALA A 342 2.89 -11.32 -0.25
CA ALA A 342 4.14 -11.71 -0.90
C ALA A 342 3.95 -12.97 -1.77
N SER A 343 3.16 -13.94 -1.31
CA SER A 343 2.78 -15.14 -2.06
C SER A 343 1.99 -14.79 -3.32
N PHE A 344 1.06 -13.82 -3.23
CA PHE A 344 0.36 -13.28 -4.40
C PHE A 344 1.33 -12.60 -5.38
N ILE A 345 2.20 -11.70 -4.89
CA ILE A 345 3.20 -11.02 -5.73
C ILE A 345 4.12 -12.03 -6.43
N LEU A 346 4.61 -13.04 -5.70
CA LEU A 346 5.44 -14.10 -6.27
C LEU A 346 4.69 -14.89 -7.35
N THR A 347 3.40 -15.16 -7.14
CA THR A 347 2.54 -15.80 -8.14
C THR A 347 2.44 -14.96 -9.41
N ILE A 348 2.22 -13.64 -9.29
CA ILE A 348 2.21 -12.71 -10.44
C ILE A 348 3.58 -12.66 -11.12
N VAL A 349 4.67 -12.56 -10.37
CA VAL A 349 6.04 -12.53 -10.93
C VAL A 349 6.36 -13.83 -11.69
N SER A 350 5.84 -14.97 -11.23
CA SER A 350 6.03 -16.28 -11.86
C SER A 350 5.48 -16.36 -13.30
N ILE A 351 4.48 -15.53 -13.64
CA ILE A 351 3.93 -15.38 -15.00
C ILE A 351 4.96 -14.75 -15.95
N PHE A 352 5.80 -13.86 -15.40
CA PHE A 352 6.77 -13.11 -16.19
C PHE A 352 8.10 -13.84 -16.37
N LYS A 353 8.49 -14.71 -15.44
CA LYS A 353 9.75 -15.46 -15.47
C LYS A 353 9.54 -16.93 -15.07
N LYS A 354 9.99 -17.86 -15.93
CA LYS A 354 10.13 -19.28 -15.57
C LYS A 354 11.33 -19.40 -14.62
N ILE A 355 11.07 -19.62 -13.33
CA ILE A 355 12.11 -19.75 -12.31
C ILE A 355 12.15 -21.24 -11.92
N SER A 356 13.02 -22.01 -12.57
CA SER A 356 13.20 -23.42 -12.25
C SER A 356 14.31 -23.61 -11.22
N PHE A 357 14.00 -24.28 -10.12
CA PHE A 357 15.00 -24.82 -9.18
C PHE A 357 15.64 -26.06 -9.81
N ASN A 358 16.80 -25.88 -10.43
CA ASN A 358 17.77 -26.94 -10.65
C ASN A 358 19.08 -26.40 -10.06
N ILE A 359 19.48 -26.92 -8.90
CA ILE A 359 20.74 -26.56 -8.27
C ILE A 359 21.87 -27.29 -9.02
N LYS A 360 22.24 -26.73 -10.17
CA LYS A 360 23.58 -26.72 -10.76
C LYS A 360 23.77 -25.34 -11.35
N PHE A 361 24.55 -24.50 -10.67
CA PHE A 361 24.83 -23.14 -11.10
C PHE A 361 25.70 -23.16 -12.37
N LYS A 362 25.07 -23.14 -13.55
CA LYS A 362 25.66 -22.53 -14.76
C LYS A 362 24.86 -21.28 -15.09
N PHE A 363 25.16 -20.22 -14.36
CA PHE A 363 24.72 -18.88 -14.72
C PHE A 363 25.62 -18.39 -15.84
N ASN A 364 25.04 -18.11 -17.00
CA ASN A 364 25.68 -17.21 -17.95
C ASN A 364 26.05 -15.95 -17.17
N LYS A 365 27.33 -15.57 -17.23
CA LYS A 365 27.86 -14.30 -16.73
C LYS A 365 26.94 -13.18 -17.23
N LEU A 366 26.00 -12.74 -16.39
CA LEU A 366 25.44 -11.40 -16.49
C LEU A 366 26.65 -10.48 -16.35
N SER A 367 26.98 -9.79 -17.44
CA SER A 367 28.18 -8.98 -17.51
C SER A 367 28.20 -8.05 -16.30
N LYS A 368 29.34 -7.99 -15.62
CA LYS A 368 29.61 -7.10 -14.47
C LYS A 368 29.56 -5.60 -14.82
N ASN A 369 29.06 -5.23 -16.00
CA ASN A 369 28.99 -3.83 -16.40
C ASN A 369 27.70 -3.20 -15.86
N ILE A 370 27.89 -2.48 -14.76
CA ILE A 370 27.00 -1.48 -14.13
C ILE A 370 26.61 -0.35 -15.13
N ALA A 371 27.17 -0.35 -16.34
CA ALA A 371 26.96 0.68 -17.36
C ALA A 371 25.50 0.76 -17.84
N PHE A 372 24.94 1.97 -17.84
CA PHE A 372 23.71 2.27 -18.57
C PHE A 372 23.92 1.96 -20.05
N LYS A 373 22.94 1.28 -20.68
CA LYS A 373 23.06 0.81 -22.07
C LYS A 373 23.23 1.95 -23.08
N THR A 374 22.74 3.15 -22.77
CA THR A 374 22.81 4.31 -23.65
C THR A 374 23.82 5.33 -23.12
N LYS A 375 24.54 5.99 -24.05
CA LYS A 375 25.55 7.01 -23.73
C LYS A 375 24.94 8.12 -22.87
N ASP A 376 25.73 8.63 -21.92
CA ASP A 376 25.34 9.80 -21.12
C ASP A 376 25.24 11.06 -22.00
N ILE A 377 24.50 12.06 -21.52
CA ILE A 377 24.26 13.32 -22.23
C ILE A 377 25.49 14.24 -22.20
N SER A 378 25.63 15.08 -23.24
CA SER A 378 26.72 16.04 -23.35
C SER A 378 26.60 17.17 -22.33
N ASN A 379 27.73 17.77 -21.93
CA ASN A 379 27.74 18.90 -20.99
C ASN A 379 26.83 20.03 -21.45
N LYS A 380 26.92 20.45 -22.72
CA LYS A 380 26.09 21.53 -23.27
C LYS A 380 24.59 21.25 -23.08
N LYS A 381 24.14 20.05 -23.43
CA LYS A 381 22.72 19.64 -23.25
C LYS A 381 22.32 19.59 -21.78
N THR A 382 23.19 19.08 -20.90
CA THR A 382 22.94 19.05 -19.45
C THR A 382 22.71 20.45 -18.89
N HIS A 383 23.56 21.43 -19.22
CA HIS A 383 23.42 22.79 -18.69
C HIS A 383 22.12 23.44 -19.19
N ILE A 384 21.81 23.30 -20.48
CA ILE A 384 20.56 23.84 -21.05
C ILE A 384 19.33 23.25 -20.34
N LEU A 385 19.26 21.92 -20.22
CA LEU A 385 18.12 21.25 -19.56
C LEU A 385 18.01 21.65 -18.08
N LEU A 386 19.13 21.72 -17.37
CA LEU A 386 19.13 22.11 -15.96
C LEU A 386 18.65 23.56 -15.78
N ILE A 387 19.12 24.50 -16.63
CA ILE A 387 18.66 25.89 -16.59
C ILE A 387 17.15 25.97 -16.83
N ILE A 388 16.63 25.24 -17.83
CA ILE A 388 15.19 25.18 -18.11
C ILE A 388 14.42 24.67 -16.89
N ILE A 389 14.87 23.59 -16.27
CA ILE A 389 14.24 23.01 -15.07
C ILE A 389 14.26 24.01 -13.90
N LEU A 390 15.37 24.71 -13.69
CA LEU A 390 15.51 25.69 -12.61
C LEU A 390 14.66 26.94 -12.85
N LEU A 391 14.60 27.45 -14.08
CA LEU A 391 13.73 28.57 -14.44
C LEU A 391 12.25 28.19 -14.28
N PHE A 392 11.87 27.00 -14.73
CA PHE A 392 10.52 26.46 -14.51
C PHE A 392 10.20 26.33 -13.01
N SER A 393 11.11 25.74 -12.23
CA SER A 393 10.96 25.59 -10.78
C SER A 393 10.84 26.93 -10.05
N LEU A 394 11.63 27.92 -10.44
CA LEU A 394 11.59 29.27 -9.85
C LEU A 394 10.30 29.99 -10.24
N GLY A 395 9.96 29.98 -11.53
CA GLY A 395 8.77 30.64 -12.05
C GLY A 395 7.49 30.12 -11.39
N THR A 396 7.36 28.80 -11.26
CA THR A 396 6.20 28.17 -10.60
C THR A 396 6.12 28.44 -9.09
N ARG A 397 7.25 28.67 -8.42
CA ARG A 397 7.30 29.02 -6.99
C ARG A 397 7.07 30.50 -6.71
N VAL A 398 7.50 31.39 -7.59
CA VAL A 398 7.41 32.84 -7.38
C VAL A 398 6.11 33.43 -7.95
N TYR A 399 5.54 32.80 -8.98
CA TYR A 399 4.29 33.25 -9.58
C TYR A 399 3.17 33.37 -8.52
N ALA A 400 2.59 34.56 -8.38
CA ALA A 400 1.54 34.85 -7.39
C ALA A 400 1.90 34.49 -5.92
N LEU A 401 3.19 34.49 -5.54
CA LEU A 401 3.63 34.07 -4.22
C LEU A 401 3.06 34.90 -3.06
N GLY A 402 2.77 36.19 -3.31
CA GLY A 402 2.11 37.07 -2.34
C GLY A 402 0.62 36.78 -2.11
N ASN A 403 0.02 35.84 -2.84
CA ASN A 403 -1.36 35.42 -2.64
C ASN A 403 -1.40 34.03 -2.00
N PRO A 404 -2.28 33.78 -1.00
CA PRO A 404 -3.16 34.75 -0.30
C PRO A 404 -2.37 35.82 0.48
N LYS A 405 -2.94 37.00 0.71
CA LYS A 405 -2.23 38.11 1.39
C LYS A 405 -2.17 37.90 2.89
N GLU A 406 -3.19 37.25 3.41
CA GLU A 406 -3.33 36.79 4.78
C GLU A 406 -2.37 35.65 5.11
N MET A 407 -2.01 35.56 6.38
CA MET A 407 -1.36 34.37 6.93
C MET A 407 -2.40 33.27 7.08
N TYR A 408 -2.04 32.05 6.71
CA TYR A 408 -2.90 30.88 6.83
C TYR A 408 -2.10 29.70 7.37
N PHE A 409 -2.80 28.71 7.94
CA PHE A 409 -2.19 27.53 8.55
C PHE A 409 -1.03 27.94 9.50
N ASP A 410 0.10 27.26 9.47
CA ASP A 410 1.24 27.52 10.35
C ASP A 410 1.99 28.85 10.07
N GLU A 411 1.62 29.63 9.05
CA GLU A 411 2.17 30.99 8.86
C GLU A 411 1.75 31.92 10.00
N ILE A 412 0.58 31.69 10.61
CA ILE A 412 0.09 32.47 11.77
C ILE A 412 1.00 32.30 13.00
N TYR A 413 1.86 31.28 13.01
CA TYR A 413 2.87 31.06 14.03
C TYR A 413 4.24 31.57 13.55
N HIS A 414 4.70 31.03 12.42
CA HIS A 414 6.05 31.24 11.93
C HIS A 414 6.28 32.67 11.42
N SER A 415 5.45 33.14 10.49
CA SER A 415 5.60 34.46 9.86
C SER A 415 5.29 35.57 10.86
N PHE A 416 4.28 35.37 11.72
CA PHE A 416 3.97 36.27 12.82
C PHE A 416 5.17 36.44 13.76
N THR A 417 5.75 35.34 14.25
CA THR A 417 6.90 35.41 15.15
C THR A 417 8.13 36.01 14.45
N ALA A 418 8.35 35.72 13.17
CA ALA A 418 9.42 36.35 12.40
C ALA A 418 9.25 37.88 12.30
N LYS A 419 8.01 38.39 12.23
CA LYS A 419 7.74 39.84 12.25
C LYS A 419 8.12 40.47 13.59
N LEU A 420 7.86 39.79 14.70
CA LEU A 420 8.30 40.25 16.02
C LEU A 420 9.84 40.26 16.14
N VAL A 421 10.50 39.22 15.63
CA VAL A 421 11.97 39.17 15.55
C VAL A 421 12.53 40.32 14.70
N LEU A 422 11.86 40.68 13.60
CA LEU A 422 12.26 41.81 12.74
C LEU A 422 12.25 43.14 13.51
N HIS A 423 11.26 43.35 14.37
CA HIS A 423 11.10 44.55 15.19
C HIS A 423 11.84 44.50 16.53
N ASN A 424 12.69 43.48 16.74
CA ASN A 424 13.40 43.23 18.00
C ASN A 424 12.45 43.14 19.22
N ASP A 425 11.21 42.72 19.03
CA ASP A 425 10.26 42.54 20.12
C ASP A 425 10.70 41.31 20.96
N PRO A 426 11.01 41.48 22.26
CA PRO A 426 11.46 40.37 23.11
C PRO A 426 10.43 39.25 23.20
N LYS A 427 9.13 39.55 23.04
CA LYS A 427 8.04 38.57 23.14
C LYS A 427 8.18 37.40 22.14
N ALA A 428 8.93 37.58 21.05
CA ALA A 428 9.22 36.51 20.10
C ALA A 428 9.91 35.28 20.71
N TRP A 429 10.52 35.45 21.89
CA TRP A 429 11.32 34.42 22.58
C TRP A 429 10.72 33.98 23.92
N GLU A 430 9.61 34.59 24.32
CA GLU A 430 8.99 34.45 25.63
C GLU A 430 7.79 33.49 25.54
N PHE A 431 8.05 32.19 25.60
CA PHE A 431 7.03 31.15 25.45
C PHE A 431 5.90 31.20 26.49
N TRP A 432 6.10 31.93 27.59
CA TRP A 432 5.14 32.11 28.69
C TRP A 432 4.11 33.21 28.42
N ASN A 433 4.29 34.02 27.38
CA ASN A 433 3.32 35.06 27.06
C ASN A 433 2.02 34.47 26.50
N PRO A 434 0.86 35.04 26.87
CA PRO A 434 -0.40 34.64 26.30
C PRO A 434 -0.43 34.93 24.80
N ASN A 435 -1.00 34.00 24.03
CA ASN A 435 -1.12 34.15 22.59
C ASN A 435 -2.05 35.31 22.22
N PRO A 436 -1.67 36.20 21.29
CA PRO A 436 -2.55 37.22 20.77
C PRO A 436 -3.71 36.60 19.98
N GLU A 437 -4.84 37.33 19.86
CA GLU A 437 -6.01 36.84 19.13
C GLU A 437 -5.66 36.49 17.67
N GLY A 438 -5.94 35.25 17.26
CA GLY A 438 -5.69 34.75 15.90
C GLY A 438 -4.24 34.36 15.58
N PHE A 439 -3.30 34.51 16.52
CA PHE A 439 -1.87 34.21 16.31
C PHE A 439 -1.29 33.41 17.48
N ALA A 440 -0.13 32.79 17.30
CA ALA A 440 0.63 32.23 18.43
C ALA A 440 2.13 32.41 18.24
N TYR A 441 2.86 32.49 19.35
CA TYR A 441 4.32 32.56 19.29
C TYR A 441 4.89 31.18 18.93
N GLU A 442 5.71 31.16 17.88
CA GLU A 442 6.39 29.95 17.41
C GLU A 442 7.73 29.79 18.13
N TRP A 443 7.69 29.27 19.35
CA TRP A 443 8.89 28.92 20.12
C TRP A 443 9.25 27.43 20.03
N THR A 444 8.39 26.60 19.41
CA THR A 444 8.55 25.15 19.33
C THR A 444 9.65 24.71 18.35
N HIS A 445 10.12 25.65 17.52
CA HIS A 445 11.15 25.42 16.52
C HIS A 445 12.33 26.41 16.59
N PRO A 446 13.56 25.94 16.30
CA PRO A 446 14.74 26.79 16.23
C PRO A 446 14.64 27.91 15.17
N PRO A 447 15.47 28.97 15.27
CA PRO A 447 15.16 30.25 14.64
C PRO A 447 15.60 30.46 13.19
N ILE A 448 16.37 29.57 12.57
CA ILE A 448 16.95 29.84 11.23
C ILE A 448 15.88 30.15 10.18
N SER A 449 14.74 29.47 10.19
CA SER A 449 13.65 29.76 9.26
C SER A 449 13.05 31.15 9.46
N LYS A 450 12.84 31.55 10.73
CA LYS A 450 12.35 32.88 11.12
C LYS A 450 13.34 33.98 10.71
N LEU A 451 14.63 33.76 10.93
CA LEU A 451 15.68 34.69 10.49
C LEU A 451 15.74 34.83 8.97
N GLY A 452 15.52 33.74 8.23
CA GLY A 452 15.40 33.82 6.77
C GLY A 452 14.18 34.63 6.32
N MET A 453 13.03 34.47 6.98
CA MET A 453 11.83 35.30 6.74
C MET A 453 12.09 36.78 7.06
N VAL A 454 12.79 37.08 8.15
CA VAL A 454 13.21 38.45 8.53
C VAL A 454 14.04 39.08 7.40
N VAL A 455 15.00 38.36 6.84
CA VAL A 455 15.79 38.83 5.68
C VAL A 455 14.88 39.09 4.48
N GLY A 456 13.95 38.19 4.19
CA GLY A 456 12.98 38.37 3.11
C GLY A 456 12.11 39.62 3.30
N MET A 457 11.59 39.84 4.52
CA MET A 457 10.79 41.03 4.83
C MET A 457 11.60 42.34 4.79
N LYS A 458 12.88 42.32 5.20
CA LYS A 458 13.75 43.50 5.08
C LYS A 458 13.99 43.92 3.63
N VAL A 459 14.09 42.95 2.72
CA VAL A 459 14.41 43.21 1.30
C VAL A 459 13.16 43.50 0.46
N PHE A 460 12.06 42.78 0.71
CA PHE A 460 10.86 42.82 -0.14
C PHE A 460 9.60 43.37 0.57
N GLY A 461 9.77 43.86 1.80
CA GLY A 461 8.71 44.46 2.64
C GLY A 461 8.04 43.46 3.57
N GLU A 462 7.43 43.98 4.64
CA GLU A 462 6.69 43.22 5.67
C GLU A 462 5.31 42.74 5.17
N ASN A 463 5.32 41.89 4.16
CA ASN A 463 4.12 41.36 3.51
C ASN A 463 4.30 39.88 3.19
N SER A 464 3.22 39.25 2.68
CA SER A 464 3.19 37.83 2.31
C SER A 464 4.27 37.41 1.34
N PHE A 465 4.61 38.25 0.38
CA PHE A 465 5.71 37.97 -0.54
C PHE A 465 7.04 37.96 0.21
N GLY A 466 7.29 38.95 1.08
CA GLY A 466 8.53 39.11 1.82
C GLY A 466 8.89 37.92 2.70
N TYR A 467 7.95 37.40 3.49
CA TYR A 467 8.24 36.24 4.34
C TYR A 467 8.24 34.89 3.59
N ARG A 468 7.64 34.79 2.39
CA ARG A 468 7.60 33.54 1.57
C ARG A 468 8.75 33.39 0.58
N VAL A 469 9.31 34.48 0.05
CA VAL A 469 10.35 34.42 -1.01
C VAL A 469 11.59 33.60 -0.62
N PRO A 470 12.10 33.65 0.63
CA PRO A 470 13.28 32.88 0.99
C PRO A 470 13.06 31.36 0.86
N GLN A 471 11.88 30.85 1.24
CA GLN A 471 11.57 29.42 1.05
C GLN A 471 11.43 29.05 -0.42
N ALA A 472 10.85 29.92 -1.24
CA ALA A 472 10.68 29.67 -2.68
C ALA A 472 12.04 29.53 -3.37
N ILE A 473 13.02 30.35 -2.96
CA ILE A 473 14.41 30.26 -3.42
C ILE A 473 15.05 28.96 -2.94
N LEU A 474 14.95 28.62 -1.65
CA LEU A 474 15.52 27.38 -1.11
C LEU A 474 14.90 26.11 -1.72
N GLY A 475 13.60 26.13 -2.00
CA GLY A 475 12.91 25.07 -2.74
C GLY A 475 13.48 24.89 -4.15
N THR A 476 13.75 25.99 -4.86
CA THR A 476 14.38 25.95 -6.19
C THR A 476 15.83 25.46 -6.12
N LEU A 477 16.62 25.95 -5.15
CA LEU A 477 17.99 25.49 -4.96
C LEU A 477 18.07 24.01 -4.53
N SER A 478 17.02 23.49 -3.88
CA SER A 478 16.90 22.05 -3.59
C SER A 478 16.80 21.22 -4.87
N VAL A 479 16.16 21.72 -5.94
CA VAL A 479 16.15 21.08 -7.27
C VAL A 479 17.56 20.95 -7.84
N LEU A 480 18.36 22.02 -7.73
CA LEU A 480 19.77 22.01 -8.13
C LEU A 480 20.57 20.98 -7.31
N LEU A 481 20.37 20.95 -5.98
CA LEU A 481 21.06 19.99 -5.12
C LEU A 481 20.69 18.55 -5.43
N ILE A 482 19.44 18.26 -5.81
CA ILE A 482 19.01 16.92 -6.24
C ILE A 482 19.75 16.50 -7.51
N TYR A 483 19.86 17.39 -8.51
CA TYR A 483 20.68 17.15 -9.69
C TYR A 483 22.13 16.83 -9.31
N LEU A 484 22.74 17.67 -8.46
CA LEU A 484 24.14 17.54 -8.05
C LEU A 484 24.38 16.25 -7.27
N LEU A 485 23.50 15.90 -6.34
CA LEU A 485 23.54 14.67 -5.55
C LEU A 485 23.41 13.43 -6.44
N ALA A 486 22.36 13.34 -7.26
CA ALA A 486 22.15 12.20 -8.16
C ALA A 486 23.34 12.01 -9.12
N LYS A 487 23.81 13.10 -9.72
CA LYS A 487 25.00 13.08 -10.59
C LYS A 487 26.24 12.59 -9.85
N GLU A 488 26.47 13.06 -8.63
CA GLU A 488 27.65 12.69 -7.85
C GLU A 488 27.60 11.22 -7.37
N ILE A 489 26.41 10.76 -6.96
CA ILE A 489 26.15 9.38 -6.52
C ILE A 489 26.34 8.40 -7.69
N PHE A 490 25.63 8.62 -8.81
CA PHE A 490 25.64 7.67 -9.93
C PHE A 490 26.72 7.93 -10.97
N LYS A 491 27.38 9.09 -10.92
CA LYS A 491 28.36 9.53 -11.93
C LYS A 491 27.77 9.59 -13.35
N ASP A 492 26.47 9.86 -13.45
CA ASP A 492 25.72 9.98 -14.70
C ASP A 492 24.87 11.25 -14.67
N LYS A 493 25.05 12.12 -15.67
CA LYS A 493 24.39 13.43 -15.71
C LYS A 493 22.91 13.30 -16.03
N LEU A 494 22.54 12.34 -16.87
CA LEU A 494 21.14 12.13 -17.21
C LEU A 494 20.33 11.67 -16.00
N VAL A 495 20.85 10.79 -15.13
CA VAL A 495 20.19 10.47 -13.85
C VAL A 495 19.91 11.75 -13.06
N GLY A 496 20.90 12.65 -12.95
CA GLY A 496 20.75 13.93 -12.28
C GLY A 496 19.63 14.79 -12.88
N ILE A 497 19.58 14.94 -14.21
CA ILE A 497 18.54 15.72 -14.90
C ILE A 497 17.15 15.11 -14.68
N LEU A 498 17.04 13.78 -14.82
CA LEU A 498 15.77 13.08 -14.62
C LEU A 498 15.27 13.27 -13.17
N SER A 499 16.15 13.14 -12.18
CA SER A 499 15.79 13.32 -10.76
C SER A 499 15.36 14.75 -10.43
N ALA A 500 16.08 15.75 -10.93
CA ALA A 500 15.71 17.15 -10.74
C ALA A 500 14.36 17.47 -11.40
N PHE A 501 14.12 16.95 -12.61
CA PHE A 501 12.86 17.19 -13.29
C PHE A 501 11.67 16.50 -12.60
N VAL A 502 11.85 15.27 -12.10
CA VAL A 502 10.85 14.57 -11.28
C VAL A 502 10.46 15.42 -10.08
N PHE A 503 11.44 15.94 -9.33
CA PHE A 503 11.17 16.74 -8.14
C PHE A 503 10.54 18.10 -8.46
N SER A 504 10.92 18.75 -9.58
CA SER A 504 10.33 20.03 -9.98
C SER A 504 8.86 19.93 -10.38
N LEU A 505 8.37 18.73 -10.71
CA LEU A 505 6.98 18.46 -11.10
C LEU A 505 6.12 17.93 -9.94
N ASP A 506 6.64 17.94 -8.72
CA ASP A 506 5.90 17.49 -7.53
C ASP A 506 5.26 18.66 -6.77
N GLY A 507 3.99 18.48 -6.38
CA GLY A 507 3.19 19.48 -5.69
C GLY A 507 3.61 19.73 -4.24
N LEU A 508 4.02 18.71 -3.50
CA LEU A 508 4.33 18.84 -2.07
C LEU A 508 5.51 19.80 -1.82
N PRO A 509 6.68 19.66 -2.49
CA PRO A 509 7.78 20.62 -2.37
C PRO A 509 7.49 21.93 -3.08
N LEU A 510 6.46 22.03 -3.94
CA LEU A 510 6.01 23.31 -4.49
C LEU A 510 5.26 24.08 -3.39
N VAL A 511 4.18 23.52 -2.85
CA VAL A 511 3.33 24.14 -1.83
C VAL A 511 4.13 24.54 -0.59
N LEU A 512 4.92 23.63 -0.02
CA LEU A 512 5.68 23.88 1.21
C LEU A 512 6.85 24.86 1.02
N SER A 513 7.25 25.14 -0.22
CA SER A 513 8.23 26.18 -0.53
C SER A 513 7.59 27.54 -0.80
N ARG A 514 6.26 27.59 -0.96
CA ARG A 514 5.50 28.81 -1.19
C ARG A 514 4.87 29.37 0.08
N MET A 515 5.11 28.73 1.22
CA MET A 515 4.52 29.06 2.51
C MET A 515 5.62 29.34 3.53
N GLY A 516 5.36 30.33 4.38
CA GLY A 516 6.16 30.80 5.50
C GLY A 516 6.41 29.76 6.59
N MET A 517 7.09 28.65 6.30
CA MET A 517 7.40 27.57 7.24
C MET A 517 8.90 27.17 7.27
N ASN A 518 9.25 26.24 8.15
CA ASN A 518 10.63 25.77 8.34
C ASN A 518 11.05 24.62 7.41
N ASP A 519 10.12 23.92 6.75
CA ASP A 519 10.42 22.65 6.05
C ASP A 519 11.38 22.81 4.87
N SER A 520 11.28 23.89 4.09
CA SER A 520 12.18 24.16 2.96
C SER A 520 13.63 24.44 3.40
N TYR A 521 13.82 25.03 4.58
CA TYR A 521 15.16 25.27 5.14
C TYR A 521 15.81 23.96 5.57
N VAL A 522 15.07 23.13 6.32
CA VAL A 522 15.54 21.81 6.77
C VAL A 522 15.90 20.96 5.57
N LEU A 523 15.04 20.91 4.56
CA LEU A 523 15.26 20.19 3.31
C LEU A 523 16.56 20.61 2.63
N PHE A 524 16.70 21.91 2.34
CA PHE A 524 17.84 22.44 1.61
C PHE A 524 19.15 22.17 2.34
N PHE A 525 19.22 22.51 3.63
CA PHE A 525 20.44 22.36 4.42
C PHE A 525 20.79 20.89 4.68
N SER A 526 19.81 19.99 4.75
CA SER A 526 20.04 18.55 4.84
C SER A 526 20.66 18.02 3.53
N LEU A 527 20.10 18.39 2.38
CA LEU A 527 20.62 17.98 1.07
C LEU A 527 22.03 18.56 0.81
N LEU A 528 22.25 19.82 1.15
CA LEU A 528 23.54 20.49 1.02
C LEU A 528 24.59 19.81 1.91
N SER A 529 24.23 19.46 3.14
CA SER A 529 25.12 18.75 4.06
C SER A 529 25.55 17.40 3.48
N VAL A 530 24.61 16.58 3.01
CA VAL A 530 24.90 15.29 2.38
C VAL A 530 25.78 15.48 1.13
N TYR A 531 25.47 16.46 0.28
CA TYR A 531 26.24 16.74 -0.93
C TYR A 531 27.69 17.13 -0.62
N LEU A 532 27.88 18.08 0.30
CA LEU A 532 29.21 18.55 0.70
C LEU A 532 30.04 17.42 1.33
N PHE A 533 29.41 16.51 2.10
CA PHE A 533 30.10 15.36 2.66
C PHE A 533 30.59 14.40 1.55
N ILE A 534 29.73 14.08 0.57
CA ILE A 534 30.08 13.23 -0.59
C ILE A 534 31.18 13.92 -1.44
N ARG A 535 31.23 15.25 -1.48
CA ARG A 535 32.30 16.03 -2.12
C ARG A 535 33.56 16.19 -1.27
N GLY A 536 33.49 15.90 0.03
CA GLY A 536 34.63 15.85 0.95
C GLY A 536 34.91 17.17 1.65
N LYS A 537 33.94 18.08 1.61
CA LYS A 537 33.95 19.39 2.26
C LYS A 537 33.29 19.25 3.65
N ASN A 538 33.98 18.56 4.55
CA ASN A 538 33.42 18.13 5.84
C ASN A 538 33.00 19.30 6.75
N PHE A 539 33.80 20.36 6.82
CA PHE A 539 33.45 21.56 7.59
C PHE A 539 32.15 22.20 7.09
N GLY A 540 32.04 22.44 5.77
CA GLY A 540 30.83 22.98 5.17
C GLY A 540 29.62 22.05 5.33
N SER A 541 29.84 20.74 5.29
CA SER A 541 28.79 19.75 5.57
C SER A 541 28.31 19.82 7.03
N ALA A 542 29.23 19.94 8.00
CA ALA A 542 28.90 20.10 9.41
C ALA A 542 28.19 21.44 9.70
N PHE A 543 28.63 22.53 9.07
CA PHE A 543 27.97 23.83 9.14
C PHE A 543 26.53 23.77 8.60
N SER A 544 26.36 23.19 7.41
CA SER A 544 25.03 22.98 6.81
C SER A 544 24.16 22.05 7.65
N PHE A 545 24.74 21.01 8.28
CA PHE A 545 24.01 20.13 9.19
C PHE A 545 23.53 20.89 10.45
N GLY A 546 24.37 21.77 11.00
CA GLY A 546 23.97 22.71 12.05
C GLY A 546 22.78 23.58 11.67
N LEU A 547 22.80 24.16 10.46
CA LEU A 547 21.69 24.97 9.95
C LEU A 547 20.40 24.15 9.76
N ALA A 548 20.51 22.87 9.37
CA ALA A 548 19.36 21.98 9.26
C ALA A 548 18.69 21.75 10.62
N ILE A 549 19.47 21.41 11.65
CA ILE A 549 18.96 21.24 13.03
C ILE A 549 18.42 22.56 13.59
N ALA A 550 19.11 23.67 13.33
CA ALA A 550 18.72 25.01 13.73
C ALA A 550 17.54 25.59 12.91
N SER A 551 16.99 24.82 11.96
CA SER A 551 15.71 25.10 11.31
C SER A 551 14.56 24.27 11.91
N LYS A 552 14.82 23.00 12.22
CA LYS A 552 13.90 22.04 12.85
C LYS A 552 14.69 20.85 13.38
N TRP A 553 14.34 20.31 14.55
CA TRP A 553 15.05 19.16 15.12
C TRP A 553 15.00 17.90 14.26
N SER A 554 14.01 17.74 13.38
CA SER A 554 13.99 16.64 12.40
C SER A 554 15.18 16.65 11.44
N GLY A 555 15.90 17.78 11.32
CA GLY A 555 17.20 17.85 10.64
C GLY A 555 18.23 16.85 11.19
N ILE A 556 18.07 16.38 12.44
CA ILE A 556 18.92 15.36 13.06
C ILE A 556 18.98 14.05 12.25
N TYR A 557 17.91 13.71 11.52
CA TYR A 557 17.86 12.51 10.66
C TYR A 557 18.88 12.56 9.51
N THR A 558 19.48 13.72 9.24
CA THR A 558 20.61 13.83 8.30
C THR A 558 21.86 13.13 8.83
N PHE A 559 22.07 13.05 10.15
CA PHE A 559 23.26 12.46 10.75
C PHE A 559 23.50 11.00 10.36
N PRO A 560 22.54 10.06 10.53
CA PRO A 560 22.73 8.68 10.09
C PRO A 560 22.99 8.57 8.58
N ILE A 561 22.47 9.49 7.75
CA ILE A 561 22.75 9.53 6.31
C ILE A 561 24.20 9.91 6.05
N ILE A 562 24.71 10.92 6.74
CA ILE A 562 26.13 11.31 6.67
C ILE A 562 27.02 10.14 7.11
N LEU A 563 26.66 9.49 8.23
CA LEU A 563 27.39 8.35 8.76
C LEU A 563 27.45 7.18 7.75
N ILE A 564 26.31 6.77 7.18
CA ILE A 564 26.28 5.71 6.17
C ILE A 564 26.98 6.12 4.88
N SER A 565 26.92 7.40 4.50
CA SER A 565 27.61 7.90 3.30
C SER A 565 29.13 7.74 3.39
N HIS A 566 29.72 7.73 4.60
CA HIS A 566 31.13 7.39 4.79
C HIS A 566 31.46 6.01 4.22
N PHE A 567 30.71 4.98 4.63
CA PHE A 567 30.96 3.60 4.22
C PHE A 567 30.69 3.34 2.73
N VAL A 568 29.93 4.21 2.08
CA VAL A 568 29.60 4.10 0.65
C VAL A 568 30.58 4.87 -0.25
N PHE A 569 31.04 6.06 0.18
CA PHE A 569 31.82 6.96 -0.67
C PHE A 569 33.26 7.21 -0.18
N ARG A 570 33.63 6.74 1.01
CA ARG A 570 34.95 6.95 1.63
C ARG A 570 35.57 5.62 2.06
N LYS A 571 36.87 5.65 2.30
CA LYS A 571 37.67 4.50 2.76
C LYS A 571 38.45 4.76 4.04
N LYS A 572 38.67 6.03 4.39
CA LYS A 572 39.48 6.45 5.53
C LYS A 572 38.73 7.52 6.31
N LEU A 573 38.76 7.41 7.64
CA LEU A 573 38.34 8.48 8.54
C LEU A 573 39.28 9.68 8.37
N LYS A 574 38.76 10.88 8.57
CA LYS A 574 39.52 12.13 8.49
C LYS A 574 39.37 12.90 9.78
N LEU A 575 40.43 13.55 10.25
CA LEU A 575 40.40 14.41 11.44
C LEU A 575 39.32 15.49 11.35
N SER A 576 39.08 16.01 10.15
CA SER A 576 37.99 16.96 9.86
C SER A 576 36.57 16.46 10.22
N TYR A 577 36.37 15.18 10.57
CA TYR A 577 35.09 14.69 11.08
C TYR A 577 34.78 15.21 12.49
N LEU A 578 35.80 15.62 13.25
CA LEU A 578 35.62 16.32 14.52
C LEU A 578 34.82 17.61 14.37
N SER A 579 34.74 18.19 13.16
CA SER A 579 33.87 19.35 12.92
C SER A 579 32.40 19.05 13.20
N PHE A 580 31.94 17.80 13.04
CA PHE A 580 30.55 17.41 13.34
C PHE A 580 30.22 17.37 14.83
N LEU A 581 31.23 17.39 15.71
CA LEU A 581 31.02 17.46 17.16
C LEU A 581 30.83 18.89 17.65
N VAL A 582 31.50 19.87 17.01
CA VAL A 582 31.55 21.26 17.49
C VAL A 582 30.72 22.20 16.62
N VAL A 583 30.87 22.13 15.30
CA VAL A 583 30.29 23.12 14.37
C VAL A 583 28.76 23.10 14.40
N PRO A 584 28.05 21.95 14.37
CA PRO A 584 26.59 21.97 14.44
C PRO A 584 26.05 22.62 15.71
N ILE A 585 26.71 22.38 16.86
CA ILE A 585 26.34 22.96 18.15
C ILE A 585 26.58 24.47 18.14
N ALA A 586 27.74 24.91 17.66
CA ALA A 586 28.07 26.33 17.55
C ALA A 586 27.08 27.08 16.64
N VAL A 587 26.74 26.50 15.49
CA VAL A 587 25.73 27.06 14.55
C VAL A 587 24.35 27.10 15.19
N TYR A 588 23.97 26.04 15.92
CA TYR A 588 22.69 26.00 16.63
C TYR A 588 22.58 27.12 17.66
N ILE A 589 23.59 27.27 18.54
CA ILE A 589 23.62 28.35 19.54
C ILE A 589 23.66 29.73 18.87
N ALA A 590 24.50 29.90 17.85
CA ALA A 590 24.62 31.17 17.12
C ALA A 590 23.30 31.61 16.48
N SER A 591 22.44 30.66 16.08
CA SER A 591 21.12 30.98 15.53
C SER A 591 20.20 31.71 16.52
N TYR A 592 20.43 31.57 17.84
CA TYR A 592 19.72 32.30 18.89
C TYR A 592 20.36 33.66 19.23
N GLY A 593 21.31 34.15 18.43
CA GLY A 593 21.99 35.43 18.68
C GLY A 593 21.03 36.61 18.87
N VAL A 594 19.93 36.66 18.12
CA VAL A 594 18.92 37.73 18.26
C VAL A 594 18.18 37.65 19.60
N MET A 595 17.94 36.45 20.13
CA MET A 595 17.34 36.25 21.46
C MET A 595 18.21 36.89 22.56
N PHE A 596 19.52 36.64 22.51
CA PHE A 596 20.46 37.25 23.45
C PHE A 596 20.56 38.78 23.25
N ALA A 597 20.51 39.24 22.00
CA ALA A 597 20.55 40.67 21.69
C ALA A 597 19.31 41.43 22.21
N THR A 598 18.17 40.76 22.38
CA THR A 598 16.95 41.35 22.97
C THR A 598 16.87 41.20 24.50
N GLY A 599 17.99 40.91 25.17
CA GLY A 599 18.10 40.95 26.63
C GLY A 599 17.86 39.61 27.34
N HIS A 600 17.63 38.51 26.62
CA HIS A 600 17.47 37.19 27.21
C HIS A 600 18.81 36.58 27.62
N THR A 601 18.80 35.75 28.66
CA THR A 601 20.00 35.11 29.22
C THR A 601 20.15 33.64 28.78
N TRP A 602 21.26 33.02 29.18
CA TRP A 602 21.45 31.57 29.04
C TRP A 602 20.36 30.74 29.73
N THR A 603 19.81 31.24 30.84
CA THR A 603 18.69 30.59 31.54
C THR A 603 17.48 30.53 30.62
N ASN A 604 17.12 31.65 29.99
CA ASN A 604 16.01 31.69 29.03
C ASN A 604 16.27 30.76 27.85
N PHE A 605 17.48 30.72 27.28
CA PHE A 605 17.84 29.79 26.22
C PHE A 605 17.56 28.33 26.62
N ILE A 606 18.06 27.92 27.79
CA ILE A 606 17.91 26.55 28.32
C ILE A 606 16.43 26.24 28.58
N ASP A 607 15.68 27.18 29.14
CA ASP A 607 14.26 27.00 29.42
C ASP A 607 13.45 26.87 28.13
N THR A 608 13.76 27.65 27.09
CA THR A 608 13.18 27.44 25.75
C THR A 608 13.50 26.04 25.22
N GLN A 609 14.73 25.53 25.37
CA GLN A 609 15.06 24.16 24.92
C GLN A 609 14.27 23.09 25.70
N LYS A 610 14.16 23.25 27.03
CA LYS A 610 13.36 22.34 27.88
C LYS A 610 11.89 22.37 27.48
N GLN A 611 11.36 23.56 27.20
CA GLN A 611 9.97 23.73 26.80
C GLN A 611 9.72 23.14 25.41
N MET A 612 10.61 23.33 24.45
CA MET A 612 10.56 22.67 23.13
C MET A 612 10.58 21.14 23.27
N TRP A 613 11.45 20.61 24.13
CA TRP A 613 11.52 19.18 24.41
C TRP A 613 10.21 18.68 25.01
N TRP A 614 9.73 19.33 26.07
CA TRP A 614 8.46 19.00 26.72
C TRP A 614 7.30 19.02 25.73
N TYR A 615 7.20 20.05 24.90
CA TYR A 615 6.17 20.16 23.87
C TYR A 615 6.23 18.99 22.89
N HIS A 616 7.42 18.66 22.36
CA HIS A 616 7.55 17.58 21.40
C HIS A 616 7.39 16.18 21.97
N THR A 617 7.55 15.98 23.29
CA THR A 617 7.36 14.68 23.95
C THR A 617 5.98 14.51 24.59
N ASN A 618 5.29 15.59 24.97
CA ASN A 618 4.04 15.53 25.75
C ASN A 618 2.82 16.13 25.04
N LEU A 619 2.96 16.69 23.83
CA LEU A 619 1.81 17.23 23.10
C LEU A 619 0.82 16.10 22.76
N VAL A 620 -0.32 16.12 23.44
CA VAL A 620 -1.52 15.37 23.08
C VAL A 620 -2.52 16.36 22.51
N ALA A 621 -2.69 16.33 21.19
CA ALA A 621 -3.60 17.22 20.48
C ALA A 621 -4.30 16.44 19.37
N GLU A 622 -5.53 16.81 19.09
CA GLU A 622 -6.30 16.32 17.95
C GLU A 622 -6.43 17.45 16.92
N HIS A 623 -6.31 17.10 15.64
CA HIS A 623 -6.51 18.05 14.55
C HIS A 623 -7.17 17.34 13.36
N PRO A 624 -8.23 17.92 12.76
CA PRO A 624 -8.96 17.29 11.65
C PRO A 624 -8.06 16.91 10.48
N TYR A 625 -7.04 17.71 10.18
CA TYR A 625 -6.10 17.46 9.07
C TYR A 625 -4.86 16.64 9.44
N THR A 626 -4.86 15.97 10.60
CA THR A 626 -3.76 15.07 10.96
C THR A 626 -3.59 13.99 9.89
N SER A 627 -2.36 13.63 9.55
CA SER A 627 -2.05 12.67 8.48
C SER A 627 -1.05 11.65 8.98
N PRO A 628 -1.45 10.38 9.19
CA PRO A 628 -0.58 9.38 9.78
C PRO A 628 0.54 8.98 8.81
N ALA A 629 1.74 8.72 9.33
CA ALA A 629 2.94 8.50 8.52
C ALA A 629 2.80 7.44 7.44
N TRP A 630 2.13 6.32 7.75
CA TRP A 630 1.92 5.22 6.79
C TRP A 630 1.10 5.63 5.55
N SER A 631 0.32 6.71 5.62
CA SER A 631 -0.53 7.19 4.53
C SER A 631 0.21 8.00 3.47
N TRP A 632 1.39 8.54 3.80
CA TRP A 632 2.07 9.58 3.02
C TRP A 632 2.56 9.09 1.66
N THR A 633 3.14 7.88 1.60
CA THR A 633 3.69 7.31 0.35
C THR A 633 2.63 7.06 -0.70
N LEU A 634 1.37 6.92 -0.27
CA LEU A 634 0.21 6.67 -1.13
C LEU A 634 -0.64 7.91 -1.36
N LEU A 635 -0.28 9.05 -0.74
CA LEU A 635 -1.06 10.28 -0.73
C LEU A 635 -2.50 10.09 -0.23
N LEU A 636 -2.77 9.21 0.73
CA LEU A 636 -4.15 8.93 1.13
C LEU A 636 -4.80 10.07 1.91
N ARG A 637 -4.00 10.92 2.56
CA ARG A 637 -4.51 12.05 3.36
C ARG A 637 -3.65 13.30 3.15
N PRO A 638 -3.97 14.10 2.11
CA PRO A 638 -3.48 15.47 1.94
C PRO A 638 -3.76 16.36 3.14
N ILE A 639 -3.09 17.51 3.19
CA ILE A 639 -3.36 18.54 4.20
C ILE A 639 -4.06 19.70 3.52
N TYR A 640 -5.21 20.09 4.04
CA TYR A 640 -5.85 21.35 3.68
C TYR A 640 -5.19 22.51 4.41
N LEU A 641 -4.75 23.52 3.68
CA LEU A 641 -4.00 24.66 4.23
C LEU A 641 -4.79 25.96 4.20
N TYR A 642 -5.60 26.18 3.17
CA TYR A 642 -6.28 27.46 2.96
C TYR A 642 -7.63 27.28 2.26
N ASP A 643 -8.63 28.02 2.75
CA ASP A 643 -9.96 28.17 2.16
C ASP A 643 -10.23 29.64 1.86
N GLY A 644 -10.21 30.01 0.59
CA GLY A 644 -10.73 31.28 0.11
C GLY A 644 -12.22 31.15 -0.13
N GLN A 645 -13.00 32.10 0.41
CA GLN A 645 -14.46 32.11 0.26
C GLN A 645 -14.89 31.92 -1.21
N GLU A 646 -15.96 31.15 -1.41
CA GLU A 646 -16.59 31.00 -2.72
C GLU A 646 -17.26 32.32 -3.14
N VAL A 647 -16.85 32.87 -4.28
CA VAL A 647 -17.42 34.09 -4.84
C VAL A 647 -17.65 33.88 -6.33
N ASN A 648 -18.87 34.12 -6.81
CA ASN A 648 -19.24 33.98 -8.22
C ASN A 648 -18.92 32.60 -8.83
N ARG A 649 -19.15 31.52 -8.08
CA ARG A 649 -18.83 30.12 -8.44
C ARG A 649 -17.33 29.86 -8.69
N LEU A 650 -16.47 30.74 -8.19
CA LEU A 650 -15.03 30.55 -8.15
C LEU A 650 -14.57 30.39 -6.71
N VAL A 651 -13.58 29.55 -6.50
CA VAL A 651 -13.03 29.27 -5.18
C VAL A 651 -11.51 29.12 -5.25
N ALA A 652 -10.82 29.47 -4.16
CA ALA A 652 -9.37 29.36 -4.07
C ALA A 652 -9.01 28.49 -2.87
N ARG A 653 -8.46 27.31 -3.12
CA ARG A 653 -8.04 26.37 -2.08
C ARG A 653 -6.58 26.05 -2.21
N ILE A 654 -5.91 25.77 -1.09
CA ILE A 654 -4.54 25.25 -1.08
C ILE A 654 -4.52 23.94 -0.32
N TYR A 655 -4.11 22.88 -1.01
CA TYR A 655 -3.82 21.58 -0.42
C TYR A 655 -2.34 21.23 -0.60
N ALA A 656 -1.69 20.81 0.48
CA ALA A 656 -0.35 20.22 0.42
C ALA A 656 -0.44 18.72 0.16
N PHE A 657 -0.13 18.33 -1.09
CA PHE A 657 0.08 16.95 -1.51
C PHE A 657 0.95 16.90 -2.78
N GLY A 658 1.50 15.73 -3.06
CA GLY A 658 2.38 15.53 -4.21
C GLY A 658 1.67 15.22 -5.51
N ASN A 659 2.45 15.12 -6.58
CA ASN A 659 1.96 14.60 -7.84
C ASN A 659 1.76 13.08 -7.71
N PRO A 660 0.53 12.53 -7.92
CA PRO A 660 0.27 11.11 -7.66
C PRO A 660 1.19 10.16 -8.41
N ILE A 661 1.60 10.51 -9.62
CA ILE A 661 2.52 9.68 -10.40
C ILE A 661 3.94 9.76 -9.84
N VAL A 662 4.39 10.91 -9.37
CA VAL A 662 5.70 11.02 -8.69
C VAL A 662 5.72 10.15 -7.44
N PHE A 663 4.63 10.13 -6.66
CA PHE A 663 4.53 9.33 -5.44
C PHE A 663 4.41 7.84 -5.73
N TRP A 664 3.43 7.42 -6.53
CA TRP A 664 3.14 6.01 -6.75
C TRP A 664 4.21 5.32 -7.60
N PHE A 665 4.67 5.97 -8.69
CA PHE A 665 5.79 5.46 -9.46
C PHE A 665 7.11 5.59 -8.69
N GLY A 666 7.25 6.60 -7.84
CA GLY A 666 8.38 6.74 -6.93
C GLY A 666 8.46 5.57 -5.95
N LEU A 667 7.36 5.21 -5.31
CA LEU A 667 7.30 4.06 -4.40
C LEU A 667 7.66 2.75 -5.13
N PHE A 668 7.12 2.55 -6.33
CA PHE A 668 7.53 1.44 -7.20
C PHE A 668 9.04 1.49 -7.50
N SER A 669 9.58 2.68 -7.76
CA SER A 669 11.01 2.89 -8.04
C SER A 669 11.90 2.59 -6.84
N VAL A 670 11.45 2.87 -5.60
CA VAL A 670 12.14 2.47 -4.37
C VAL A 670 12.26 0.95 -4.29
N VAL A 671 11.14 0.24 -4.44
CA VAL A 671 11.10 -1.24 -4.35
C VAL A 671 11.96 -1.87 -5.45
N LEU A 672 11.81 -1.41 -6.69
CA LEU A 672 12.59 -1.92 -7.82
C LEU A 672 14.09 -1.63 -7.62
N SER A 673 14.43 -0.44 -7.15
CA SER A 673 15.81 -0.06 -6.85
C SER A 673 16.40 -0.90 -5.71
N ALA A 674 15.62 -1.29 -4.70
CA ALA A 674 16.07 -2.17 -3.63
C ALA A 674 16.45 -3.56 -4.16
N ILE A 675 15.60 -4.11 -5.04
CA ILE A 675 15.86 -5.39 -5.71
C ILE A 675 17.13 -5.29 -6.57
N ILE A 676 17.31 -4.20 -7.33
CA ILE A 676 18.50 -3.96 -8.16
C ILE A 676 19.74 -3.80 -7.27
N ALA A 677 19.67 -3.00 -6.22
CA ALA A 677 20.78 -2.76 -5.30
C ALA A 677 21.27 -4.07 -4.66
N TYR A 678 20.35 -4.94 -4.23
CA TYR A 678 20.68 -6.24 -3.68
C TYR A 678 21.30 -7.18 -4.73
N LYS A 679 20.65 -7.35 -5.89
CA LYS A 679 21.09 -8.30 -6.93
C LYS A 679 22.41 -7.88 -7.58
N GLU A 680 22.57 -6.60 -7.85
CA GLU A 680 23.77 -6.05 -8.50
C GLU A 680 24.85 -5.63 -7.48
N LYS A 681 24.60 -5.84 -6.17
CA LYS A 681 25.45 -5.39 -5.06
C LYS A 681 25.83 -3.91 -5.16
N PHE A 682 24.88 -3.08 -5.63
CA PHE A 682 25.12 -1.68 -5.94
C PHE A 682 24.91 -0.78 -4.73
N LYS A 683 25.95 -0.65 -3.90
CA LYS A 683 25.94 0.09 -2.62
C LYS A 683 25.44 1.53 -2.73
N ARG A 684 25.72 2.22 -3.84
CA ARG A 684 25.31 3.62 -4.05
C ARG A 684 23.79 3.77 -4.22
N LEU A 685 23.13 2.81 -4.88
CA LEU A 685 21.68 2.78 -4.96
C LEU A 685 21.07 2.40 -3.60
N GLY A 686 21.69 1.46 -2.88
CA GLY A 686 21.33 1.14 -1.49
C GLY A 686 21.39 2.35 -0.56
N PHE A 687 22.39 3.23 -0.72
CA PHE A 687 22.50 4.49 0.03
C PHE A 687 21.31 5.42 -0.19
N VAL A 688 20.86 5.60 -1.44
CA VAL A 688 19.71 6.48 -1.74
C VAL A 688 18.44 5.92 -1.08
N ILE A 689 18.25 4.61 -1.11
CA ILE A 689 17.10 3.95 -0.46
C ILE A 689 17.18 4.10 1.07
N PHE A 690 18.37 3.92 1.65
CA PHE A 690 18.57 4.16 3.07
C PHE A 690 18.22 5.60 3.46
N ALA A 691 18.70 6.59 2.70
CA ALA A 691 18.42 7.99 2.95
C ALA A 691 16.92 8.32 2.86
N TYR A 692 16.22 7.76 1.86
CA TYR A 692 14.76 7.82 1.76
C TYR A 692 14.07 7.26 3.01
N LEU A 693 14.47 6.06 3.45
CA LEU A 693 13.83 5.38 4.59
C LEU A 693 14.09 6.09 5.92
N ILE A 694 15.28 6.66 6.12
CA ILE A 694 15.62 7.37 7.36
C ILE A 694 14.81 8.64 7.56
N PHE A 695 14.48 9.38 6.50
CA PHE A 695 13.61 10.54 6.61
C PHE A 695 12.12 10.17 6.73
N PHE A 696 11.76 8.90 6.52
CA PHE A 696 10.37 8.43 6.51
C PHE A 696 10.02 7.55 7.72
N LEU A 697 10.69 6.41 7.88
CA LEU A 697 10.31 5.36 8.83
C LEU A 697 10.22 5.80 10.29
N PRO A 698 11.08 6.69 10.83
CA PRO A 698 10.97 7.12 12.22
C PRO A 698 9.60 7.72 12.57
N TRP A 699 8.94 8.37 11.60
CA TRP A 699 7.61 8.95 11.80
C TRP A 699 6.52 7.89 12.00
N ILE A 700 6.71 6.65 11.55
CA ILE A 700 5.73 5.57 11.76
C ILE A 700 5.63 5.20 13.25
N ALA A 701 6.73 5.32 13.99
CA ALA A 701 6.80 5.01 15.41
C ALA A 701 6.53 6.23 16.31
N SER A 702 6.25 7.39 15.72
CA SER A 702 6.10 8.64 16.43
C SER A 702 4.71 8.75 17.09
N PRO A 703 4.61 8.98 18.42
CA PRO A 703 3.34 8.98 19.14
C PRO A 703 2.56 10.30 19.04
N ARG A 704 3.19 11.36 18.51
CA ARG A 704 2.62 12.71 18.38
C ARG A 704 1.71 12.85 17.15
N ILE A 705 0.92 13.92 17.16
CA ILE A 705 0.23 14.41 15.98
C ILE A 705 1.23 14.72 14.85
N MET A 706 0.91 14.32 13.62
CA MET A 706 1.78 14.45 12.46
C MET A 706 1.00 14.81 11.20
N PHE A 707 1.72 15.33 10.23
CA PHE A 707 1.17 15.86 8.98
C PHE A 707 2.07 15.45 7.81
N LEU A 708 1.50 15.35 6.60
CA LEU A 708 2.20 14.98 5.37
C LEU A 708 3.48 15.78 5.09
N TYR A 709 3.58 17.04 5.52
CA TYR A 709 4.80 17.85 5.31
C TYR A 709 6.05 17.26 5.99
N HIS A 710 5.91 16.43 7.03
CA HIS A 710 7.04 15.72 7.64
C HIS A 710 7.72 14.74 6.67
N TYR A 711 7.02 14.33 5.61
CA TYR A 711 7.54 13.45 4.57
C TYR A 711 8.44 14.18 3.55
N LEU A 712 8.40 15.52 3.50
CA LEU A 712 9.12 16.32 2.50
C LEU A 712 10.61 15.95 2.35
N PRO A 713 11.40 15.74 3.43
CA PRO A 713 12.82 15.36 3.31
C PRO A 713 13.08 14.01 2.62
N SER A 714 12.05 13.16 2.50
CA SER A 714 12.14 11.87 1.79
C SER A 714 12.00 12.01 0.27
N ILE A 715 11.27 13.03 -0.20
CA ILE A 715 10.93 13.25 -1.62
C ILE A 715 12.16 13.44 -2.54
N PRO A 716 13.24 14.14 -2.14
CA PRO A 716 14.46 14.18 -2.94
C PRO A 716 15.01 12.80 -3.28
N PHE A 717 15.07 11.89 -2.29
CA PHE A 717 15.63 10.56 -2.49
C PHE A 717 14.67 9.67 -3.28
N LEU A 718 13.36 9.87 -3.14
CA LEU A 718 12.33 9.30 -4.02
C LEU A 718 12.56 9.72 -5.49
N ALA A 719 12.78 11.01 -5.75
CA ALA A 719 13.06 11.52 -7.08
C ALA A 719 14.40 10.98 -7.64
N ILE A 720 15.40 10.78 -6.77
CA ILE A 720 16.69 10.20 -7.15
C ILE A 720 16.54 8.73 -7.60
N VAL A 721 15.81 7.89 -6.85
CA VAL A 721 15.58 6.50 -7.29
C VAL A 721 14.71 6.42 -8.55
N THR A 722 13.72 7.31 -8.69
CA THR A 722 12.92 7.41 -9.90
C THR A 722 13.78 7.78 -11.11
N GLY A 723 14.64 8.79 -11.00
CA GLY A 723 15.58 9.17 -12.05
C GLY A 723 16.52 8.03 -12.44
N PHE A 724 16.99 7.23 -11.47
CA PHE A 724 17.79 6.03 -11.74
C PHE A 724 16.99 4.96 -12.53
N VAL A 725 15.75 4.69 -12.13
CA VAL A 725 14.87 3.72 -12.82
C VAL A 725 14.56 4.18 -14.25
N LEU A 726 14.21 5.46 -14.43
CA LEU A 726 13.98 6.06 -15.74
C LEU A 726 15.23 5.97 -16.63
N ARG A 727 16.41 6.23 -16.07
CA ARG A 727 17.69 6.04 -16.78
C ARG A 727 17.93 4.59 -17.18
N ARG A 728 17.58 3.63 -16.31
CA ARG A 728 17.71 2.18 -16.56
C ARG A 728 16.74 1.70 -17.64
N PHE A 729 15.55 2.30 -17.72
CA PHE A 729 14.48 1.96 -18.67
C PHE A 729 14.11 3.17 -19.55
N PRO A 730 14.97 3.57 -20.50
CA PRO A 730 14.80 4.85 -21.20
C PRO A 730 13.53 4.94 -22.06
N LYS A 731 12.93 3.80 -22.45
CA LYS A 731 11.69 3.76 -23.26
C LYS A 731 10.48 4.40 -22.56
N ILE A 732 10.47 4.47 -21.23
CA ILE A 732 9.34 5.00 -20.47
C ILE A 732 9.50 6.48 -20.10
N ILE A 733 10.66 7.10 -20.35
CA ILE A 733 10.99 8.47 -19.93
C ILE A 733 9.94 9.48 -20.44
N ASN A 734 9.66 9.46 -21.74
CA ASN A 734 8.76 10.44 -22.35
C ASN A 734 7.33 10.30 -21.82
N TYR A 735 6.83 9.07 -21.68
CA TYR A 735 5.49 8.80 -21.16
C TYR A 735 5.36 9.23 -19.69
N TYR A 736 6.37 8.91 -18.87
CA TYR A 736 6.41 9.32 -17.47
C TYR A 736 6.32 10.84 -17.33
N PHE A 737 7.18 11.58 -18.03
CA PHE A 737 7.19 13.05 -17.91
C PHE A 737 5.99 13.72 -18.55
N LEU A 738 5.44 13.16 -19.63
CA LEU A 738 4.19 13.67 -20.22
C LEU A 738 3.05 13.58 -19.20
N ILE A 739 2.88 12.43 -18.54
CA ILE A 739 1.83 12.25 -17.53
C ILE A 739 2.10 13.14 -16.31
N CYS A 740 3.32 13.18 -15.79
CA CYS A 740 3.67 14.06 -14.66
C CYS A 740 3.40 15.53 -14.99
N PHE A 741 3.72 15.97 -16.20
CA PHE A 741 3.50 17.36 -16.63
C PHE A 741 2.01 17.68 -16.81
N ILE A 742 1.22 16.77 -17.38
CA ILE A 742 -0.25 16.93 -17.46
C ILE A 742 -0.86 17.05 -16.06
N LEU A 743 -0.49 16.16 -15.14
CA LEU A 743 -0.97 16.22 -13.76
C LEU A 743 -0.48 17.46 -13.01
N PHE A 744 0.75 17.91 -13.29
CA PHE A 744 1.25 19.16 -12.76
C PHE A 744 0.36 20.32 -13.21
N LEU A 745 0.09 20.46 -14.52
CA LEU A 745 -0.77 21.52 -15.04
C LEU A 745 -2.19 21.45 -14.46
N TYR A 746 -2.72 20.24 -14.30
CA TYR A 746 -4.04 20.00 -13.73
C TYR A 746 -4.13 20.46 -12.27
N PHE A 747 -3.19 20.05 -11.40
CA PHE A 747 -3.21 20.38 -9.97
C PHE A 747 -2.55 21.73 -9.62
N TYR A 748 -1.77 22.33 -10.52
CA TYR A 748 -1.03 23.55 -10.24
C TYR A 748 -1.92 24.70 -9.73
N PRO A 749 -3.08 25.01 -10.32
CA PRO A 749 -3.98 26.05 -9.78
C PRO A 749 -4.36 25.81 -8.31
N HIS A 750 -4.58 24.56 -7.93
CA HIS A 750 -4.91 24.14 -6.56
C HIS A 750 -3.72 24.21 -5.60
N TRP A 751 -2.51 23.91 -6.07
CA TRP A 751 -1.30 24.02 -5.24
C TRP A 751 -0.92 25.46 -4.93
N ILE A 752 -1.30 26.42 -5.78
CA ILE A 752 -0.93 27.83 -5.59
C ILE A 752 -2.08 28.73 -5.17
N GLY A 753 -3.27 28.17 -4.91
CA GLY A 753 -4.44 28.94 -4.47
C GLY A 753 -5.01 29.87 -5.54
N MET A 754 -4.94 29.49 -6.82
CA MET A 754 -5.63 30.22 -7.88
C MET A 754 -7.14 30.08 -7.74
N ARG A 755 -7.87 31.15 -8.07
CA ARG A 755 -9.33 31.10 -8.19
C ARG A 755 -9.71 30.24 -9.39
N ILE A 756 -10.46 29.19 -9.13
CA ILE A 756 -10.90 28.21 -10.13
C ILE A 756 -12.40 27.96 -10.00
N PRO A 757 -13.07 27.49 -11.07
CA PRO A 757 -14.45 27.04 -10.97
C PRO A 757 -14.62 25.88 -10.00
N ILE A 758 -15.76 25.84 -9.29
CA ILE A 758 -16.07 24.77 -8.33
C ILE A 758 -15.96 23.37 -8.95
N TRP A 759 -16.41 23.20 -10.20
CA TRP A 759 -16.33 21.90 -10.88
C TRP A 759 -14.90 21.39 -11.02
N LEU A 760 -13.93 22.30 -11.15
CA LEU A 760 -12.51 21.96 -11.26
C LEU A 760 -11.95 21.64 -9.87
N ASP A 761 -12.33 22.40 -8.84
CA ASP A 761 -11.99 22.10 -7.45
C ASP A 761 -12.49 20.69 -7.04
N ASP A 762 -13.77 20.41 -7.30
CA ASP A 762 -14.40 19.11 -7.05
C ASP A 762 -13.68 17.94 -7.73
N SER A 763 -13.10 18.18 -8.91
CA SER A 763 -12.40 17.16 -9.68
C SER A 763 -11.07 16.74 -9.06
N TYR A 764 -10.44 17.61 -8.25
CA TYR A 764 -9.13 17.33 -7.65
C TYR A 764 -9.16 16.25 -6.58
N TYR A 765 -10.32 15.99 -5.98
CA TYR A 765 -10.49 15.02 -4.90
C TYR A 765 -10.68 13.60 -5.44
N TRP A 766 -9.59 12.98 -5.88
CA TRP A 766 -9.62 11.61 -6.45
C TRP A 766 -9.99 10.53 -5.43
N PHE A 767 -9.76 10.79 -4.15
CA PHE A 767 -10.21 9.96 -3.04
C PHE A 767 -11.10 10.81 -2.14
N SER A 768 -12.10 10.18 -1.51
CA SER A 768 -12.95 10.86 -0.52
C SER A 768 -12.14 11.41 0.65
N SER A 769 -11.02 10.79 0.99
CA SER A 769 -10.10 11.23 2.05
C SER A 769 -9.23 12.43 1.68
N TRP A 770 -9.35 12.96 0.45
CA TRP A 770 -8.71 14.22 0.05
C TRP A 770 -9.59 15.44 0.30
N ARG A 771 -10.87 15.22 0.63
CA ARG A 771 -11.81 16.26 1.05
C ARG A 771 -11.70 16.54 2.53
#